data_AF-A0A815T7C2-F1
#
_entry.id   AF-A0A815T7C2-F1
#
_cell.length_a   1.000
_cell.length_b   1.000
_cell.length_c   1.000
_cell.angle_alpha   90.00
_cell.angle_beta   90.00
_cell.angle_gamma   90.00
#
_symmetry.space_group_name_H-M   'P 1'
#
loop_
_entity.id
_entity.type
_entity.pdbx_description
1 polymer ?
#
loop_
_entity_poly.entity_id
_entity_poly.type
_entity_poly.pdbx_seq_one_letter_code
_entity_poly.pdbx_strand_id
1 'polypeptide(L)'
;KDEFTIECPSVGEINKILIAHNNKGSAPGWFLDRIIIEDLNEHRIYEFPCYKWLATDEDDGQISRFLFPKKGGADDKHVTAGIPYNITIYTGDKSNAGTDARVYIVMYNNELSSSQIFLSDGKFERKSVDTFTIDGPENLSPLTALDIGHDNTGIGPGWYLDKAVVNCPSTGIEQTFPCNAWLADDTGDKRIERRLKEDLSLRKIRPPTVPWYIWVYTSDIRGAGTDAEVILVLYGHNAKSDNIKLRSKSDTFEAGQCDEFKVDVADVGTPFKLRVSHDNKKLFSPWHLDRIEMENLNTNKRYKFHCGRWLSKDDDDKQIIRELPAEGPGISKPLPIVKYTVDVHTGNKTGAGTDANVFINIFGECGDTGERPLEYSVKGGNKFEKNKVDSFIIEAVSLKQLRKIRIGHDGSNPGAGWFLDKVVVRPEDQRYESATFECNRWLATDEDDGQLVRELTLKTAAQHLDKTTYNVRIKTGDIFRAGTDADVHLKIFGENGDTDKIQLRTANNTSNKFEQGRIDHFTFEFDDLGKIQHIIIGHNGKNIGAGWFLDWIEIDIPMRGELYRFVCNRWLDKSEGDGKIELDLTPSDVIKKTRVMPYEVTVFTGDKSGAGTDADVFIQMYGLNGKTEEIILKNKSDSFERKSVEIFFFLKQ
;
A
#
# COMPACT_ATOMS: atom_id res chain seq x y z
N LYS A 1 37.29 -19.14 21.12
CA LYS A 1 36.55 -18.61 22.29
C LYS A 1 37.55 -17.78 23.05
N ASP A 2 37.38 -16.47 23.01
CA ASP A 2 38.20 -15.56 23.81
C ASP A 2 37.47 -15.33 25.13
N GLU A 3 38.21 -15.41 26.24
CA GLU A 3 37.67 -15.28 27.59
C GLU A 3 38.30 -14.09 28.29
N PHE A 4 37.46 -13.28 28.93
CA PHE A 4 37.87 -12.07 29.63
C PHE A 4 37.22 -12.05 31.01
N THR A 5 37.96 -11.58 32.01
CA THR A 5 37.42 -11.29 33.35
C THR A 5 37.42 -9.78 33.55
N ILE A 6 36.26 -9.23 33.89
CA ILE A 6 36.06 -7.78 34.03
C ILE A 6 35.57 -7.50 35.45
N GLU A 7 36.32 -6.68 36.18
CA GLU A 7 35.89 -6.18 37.50
C GLU A 7 35.15 -4.87 37.31
N CYS A 8 33.86 -4.84 37.67
CA CYS A 8 33.02 -3.64 37.60
C CYS A 8 31.94 -3.67 38.71
N PRO A 9 31.33 -2.52 39.06
CA PRO A 9 30.18 -2.49 39.97
C PRO A 9 29.04 -3.37 39.44
N SER A 10 28.29 -4.02 40.34
CA SER A 10 27.14 -4.83 39.95
C SER A 10 26.12 -4.00 39.18
N VAL A 11 25.70 -4.52 38.02
CA VAL A 11 24.68 -3.93 37.14
C VAL A 11 23.31 -4.61 37.31
N GLY A 12 23.19 -5.58 38.23
CA GLY A 12 21.98 -6.39 38.40
C GLY A 12 21.73 -7.33 37.22
N GLU A 13 20.45 -7.60 36.92
CA GLU A 13 20.08 -8.46 35.80
C GLU A 13 20.43 -7.80 34.45
N ILE A 14 21.30 -8.45 33.68
CA ILE A 14 21.74 -7.93 32.39
C ILE A 14 20.65 -8.15 31.34
N ASN A 15 20.03 -7.07 30.89
CA ASN A 15 18.94 -7.11 29.89
C ASN A 15 19.37 -6.68 28.48
N LYS A 16 20.57 -6.11 28.32
CA LYS A 16 21.18 -5.74 27.03
C LYS A 16 22.68 -5.53 27.16
N ILE A 17 23.41 -5.64 26.06
CA ILE A 17 24.82 -5.22 25.96
C ILE A 17 25.04 -4.42 24.68
N LEU A 18 25.98 -3.47 24.70
CA LEU A 18 26.51 -2.83 23.49
C LEU A 18 27.86 -3.48 23.19
N ILE A 19 28.02 -4.00 21.97
CA ILE A 19 29.29 -4.47 21.45
C ILE A 19 29.71 -3.60 20.26
N ALA A 20 30.99 -3.24 20.17
CA ALA A 20 31.51 -2.39 19.11
C ALA A 20 33.00 -2.62 18.87
N HIS A 21 33.50 -2.27 17.68
CA HIS A 21 34.92 -2.12 17.38
C HIS A 21 35.22 -0.76 16.74
N ASN A 22 36.49 -0.39 16.67
CA ASN A 22 36.93 0.94 16.21
C ASN A 22 37.25 1.00 14.70
N ASN A 23 36.93 -0.07 13.96
CA ASN A 23 37.22 -0.25 12.53
C ASN A 23 38.69 -0.01 12.09
N LYS A 24 39.68 -0.12 13.00
CA LYS A 24 41.11 0.04 12.66
C LYS A 24 41.78 -1.30 12.34
N GLY A 25 42.73 -1.28 11.41
CA GLY A 25 43.53 -2.46 11.02
C GLY A 25 43.40 -2.78 9.53
N SER A 26 44.11 -3.81 9.05
CA SER A 26 44.09 -4.22 7.65
C SER A 26 42.88 -5.08 7.25
N ALA A 27 42.17 -5.64 8.23
CA ALA A 27 40.95 -6.44 8.06
C ALA A 27 40.06 -6.28 9.31
N PRO A 28 39.37 -5.14 9.46
CA PRO A 28 38.66 -4.82 10.69
C PRO A 28 37.30 -5.50 10.84
N GLY A 29 36.77 -6.12 9.77
CA GLY A 29 35.47 -6.80 9.79
C GLY A 29 35.46 -8.01 10.73
N TRP A 30 34.42 -8.11 11.56
CA TRP A 30 34.30 -9.12 12.59
C TRP A 30 32.93 -9.78 12.58
N PHE A 31 32.85 -11.05 12.15
CA PHE A 31 31.63 -11.83 12.34
C PHE A 31 31.48 -12.25 13.81
N LEU A 32 30.49 -11.67 14.49
CA LEU A 32 30.17 -12.01 15.87
C LEU A 32 29.04 -13.03 15.90
N ASP A 33 29.34 -14.24 16.33
CA ASP A 33 28.35 -15.30 16.52
C ASP A 33 27.49 -15.04 17.77
N ARG A 34 28.10 -14.99 18.96
CA ARG A 34 27.42 -14.72 20.24
C ARG A 34 28.40 -14.27 21.32
N ILE A 35 27.87 -13.63 22.37
CA ILE A 35 28.59 -13.30 23.61
C ILE A 35 27.94 -14.08 24.76
N ILE A 36 28.75 -14.68 25.63
CA ILE A 36 28.28 -15.32 26.87
C ILE A 36 28.85 -14.54 28.04
N ILE A 37 27.98 -14.07 28.93
CA ILE A 37 28.37 -13.37 30.16
C ILE A 37 27.95 -14.23 31.34
N GLU A 38 28.90 -14.60 32.18
CA GLU A 38 28.65 -15.27 33.45
C GLU A 38 28.84 -14.27 34.59
N ASP A 39 27.77 -14.02 35.35
CA ASP A 39 27.88 -13.35 36.65
C ASP A 39 28.48 -14.36 37.64
N LEU A 40 29.75 -14.16 37.98
CA LEU A 40 30.50 -15.04 38.88
C LEU A 40 30.04 -14.97 40.35
N ASN A 41 29.31 -13.91 40.73
CA ASN A 41 28.77 -13.77 42.09
C ASN A 41 27.40 -14.46 42.23
N GLU A 42 26.52 -14.28 41.25
CA GLU A 42 25.17 -14.85 41.26
C GLU A 42 25.05 -16.18 40.48
N HIS A 43 26.13 -16.65 39.86
CA HIS A 43 26.20 -17.83 38.97
C HIS A 43 25.13 -17.81 37.85
N ARG A 44 24.82 -16.62 37.33
CA ARG A 44 23.88 -16.45 36.22
C ARG A 44 24.62 -16.39 34.89
N ILE A 45 24.16 -17.17 33.92
CA ILE A 45 24.72 -17.17 32.57
C ILE A 45 23.73 -16.48 31.62
N TYR A 46 24.20 -15.48 30.91
CA TYR A 46 23.48 -14.75 29.88
C TYR A 46 24.11 -15.06 28.51
N GLU A 47 23.29 -15.48 27.55
CA GLU A 47 23.72 -15.69 26.17
C GLU A 47 23.14 -14.60 25.27
N PHE A 48 23.99 -13.88 24.55
CA PHE A 48 23.67 -12.79 23.65
C PHE A 48 24.02 -13.18 22.20
N PRO A 49 23.11 -13.83 21.47
CA PRO A 49 23.33 -14.15 20.05
C PRO A 49 23.41 -12.87 19.18
N CYS A 50 24.29 -12.89 18.18
CA CYS A 50 24.46 -11.80 17.21
C CYS A 50 24.34 -12.29 15.77
N TYR A 51 25.09 -13.34 15.41
CA TYR A 51 25.13 -13.98 14.07
C TYR A 51 25.28 -12.99 12.90
N LYS A 52 26.06 -11.92 13.08
CA LYS A 52 26.24 -10.86 12.07
C LYS A 52 27.67 -10.36 12.01
N TRP A 53 28.06 -9.88 10.83
CA TRP A 53 29.22 -9.05 10.63
C TRP A 53 29.04 -7.70 11.34
N LEU A 54 30.03 -7.36 12.15
CA LEU A 54 30.32 -6.01 12.57
C LEU A 54 31.41 -5.48 11.62
N ALA A 55 30.99 -4.87 10.52
CA ALA A 55 31.87 -4.41 9.45
C ALA A 55 31.15 -3.35 8.61
N THR A 56 31.89 -2.41 8.02
CA THR A 56 31.33 -1.36 7.15
C THR A 56 31.00 -1.85 5.74
N ASP A 57 31.51 -3.02 5.34
CA ASP A 57 31.43 -3.58 3.99
C ASP A 57 30.63 -4.89 3.91
N GLU A 58 30.19 -5.44 5.05
CA GLU A 58 29.42 -6.69 5.13
C GLU A 58 28.09 -6.47 5.89
N ASP A 59 27.13 -7.39 5.71
CA ASP A 59 25.78 -7.37 6.29
C ASP A 59 25.07 -6.00 6.20
N ASP A 60 24.92 -5.32 7.35
CA ASP A 60 24.19 -4.07 7.51
C ASP A 60 25.10 -2.86 7.73
N GLY A 61 26.42 -2.99 7.51
CA GLY A 61 27.38 -1.89 7.58
C GLY A 61 27.73 -1.43 9.00
N GLN A 62 27.11 -2.01 10.03
CA GLN A 62 27.26 -1.53 11.40
C GLN A 62 28.45 -2.16 12.12
N ILE A 63 29.36 -1.33 12.65
CA ILE A 63 30.51 -1.77 13.48
C ILE A 63 30.18 -1.85 14.99
N SER A 64 28.92 -1.61 15.35
CA SER A 64 28.42 -1.65 16.72
C SER A 64 26.97 -2.09 16.77
N ARG A 65 26.56 -2.83 17.81
CA ARG A 65 25.17 -3.29 17.96
C ARG A 65 24.79 -3.49 19.43
N PHE A 66 23.52 -3.26 19.73
CA PHE A 66 22.90 -3.75 20.97
C PHE A 66 22.47 -5.21 20.83
N LEU A 67 22.93 -6.07 21.73
CA LEU A 67 22.48 -7.47 21.82
C LEU A 67 21.61 -7.65 23.05
N PHE A 68 20.66 -8.58 22.96
CA PHE A 68 19.72 -8.90 24.03
C PHE A 68 19.91 -10.36 24.48
N PRO A 69 19.73 -10.65 25.78
CA PRO A 69 19.92 -12.00 26.28
C PRO A 69 18.81 -12.90 25.76
N LYS A 70 19.17 -14.13 25.38
CA LYS A 70 18.23 -15.17 24.96
C LYS A 70 17.20 -15.43 26.07
N LYS A 71 15.91 -15.28 25.75
CA LYS A 71 14.79 -15.59 26.64
C LYS A 71 14.08 -16.85 26.16
N GLY A 72 14.40 -18.01 26.73
CA GLY A 72 13.81 -19.30 26.34
C GLY A 72 14.85 -20.43 26.26
N GLY A 73 14.38 -21.69 26.36
CA GLY A 73 15.20 -22.89 26.54
C GLY A 73 16.27 -23.14 25.46
N ALA A 74 17.16 -24.10 25.76
CA ALA A 74 18.44 -24.36 25.10
C ALA A 74 18.42 -24.48 23.56
N ASP A 75 17.29 -24.78 22.92
CA ASP A 75 17.21 -25.01 21.47
C ASP A 75 16.79 -23.79 20.61
N ASP A 76 16.54 -22.62 21.20
CA ASP A 76 16.06 -21.46 20.42
C ASP A 76 17.23 -20.65 19.82
N LYS A 77 17.43 -20.69 18.50
CA LYS A 77 18.46 -19.90 17.78
C LYS A 77 18.00 -18.47 17.46
N HIS A 78 16.89 -18.01 18.00
CA HIS A 78 16.23 -16.78 17.54
C HIS A 78 16.31 -15.64 18.56
N VAL A 79 16.88 -14.52 18.10
CA VAL A 79 16.99 -13.25 18.81
C VAL A 79 15.58 -12.69 19.04
N THR A 80 15.26 -12.26 20.26
CA THR A 80 14.08 -11.39 20.46
C THR A 80 14.35 -10.09 19.71
N ALA A 81 13.69 -9.90 18.56
CA ALA A 81 13.90 -8.71 17.76
C ALA A 81 13.49 -7.46 18.56
N GLY A 82 14.40 -6.48 18.64
CA GLY A 82 14.06 -5.18 19.21
C GLY A 82 12.97 -4.48 18.39
N ILE A 83 12.30 -3.51 19.01
CA ILE A 83 11.26 -2.69 18.39
C ILE A 83 11.92 -1.78 17.35
N PRO A 84 11.53 -1.88 16.06
CA PRO A 84 12.14 -1.08 15.02
C PRO A 84 11.73 0.40 15.13
N TYR A 85 12.68 1.28 14.83
CA TYR A 85 12.45 2.69 14.56
C TYR A 85 13.14 3.07 13.26
N ASN A 86 12.38 3.67 12.34
CA ASN A 86 12.90 4.25 11.11
C ASN A 86 13.08 5.76 11.33
N ILE A 87 14.34 6.21 11.31
CA ILE A 87 14.73 7.60 11.55
C ILE A 87 15.14 8.21 10.23
N THR A 88 14.47 9.28 9.82
CA THR A 88 14.81 10.05 8.62
C THR A 88 15.30 11.43 9.01
N ILE A 89 16.49 11.79 8.57
CA ILE A 89 17.16 13.05 8.83
C ILE A 89 17.15 13.90 7.56
N TYR A 90 16.71 15.16 7.69
CA TYR A 90 16.66 16.13 6.60
C TYR A 90 17.73 17.19 6.82
N THR A 91 18.77 17.19 6.01
CA THR A 91 19.77 18.26 6.00
C THR A 91 19.28 19.40 5.13
N GLY A 92 19.30 20.63 5.67
CA GLY A 92 18.70 21.77 4.99
C GLY A 92 19.48 22.29 3.79
N ASP A 93 18.89 23.27 3.09
CA ASP A 93 19.46 23.91 1.90
C ASP A 93 20.20 25.23 2.21
N LYS A 94 21.09 25.22 3.20
CA LYS A 94 21.99 26.36 3.44
C LYS A 94 23.35 26.10 2.80
N SER A 95 24.08 27.16 2.48
CA SER A 95 25.46 27.02 2.01
C SER A 95 26.27 26.31 3.09
N ASN A 96 27.00 25.24 2.71
CA ASN A 96 27.76 24.37 3.61
C ASN A 96 26.92 23.74 4.73
N ALA A 97 25.67 23.39 4.44
CA ALA A 97 24.77 22.77 5.43
C ALA A 97 25.12 21.33 5.83
N GLY A 98 26.00 20.65 5.08
CA GLY A 98 26.34 19.25 5.34
C GLY A 98 27.41 19.09 6.42
N THR A 99 27.54 17.88 6.97
CA THR A 99 28.52 17.56 8.03
C THR A 99 29.26 16.26 7.75
N ASP A 100 30.52 16.22 8.14
CA ASP A 100 31.35 15.01 8.18
C ASP A 100 31.53 14.45 9.61
N ALA A 101 30.90 15.08 10.60
CA ALA A 101 30.88 14.60 11.98
C ALA A 101 29.93 13.41 12.14
N ARG A 102 30.16 12.59 13.16
CA ARG A 102 29.25 11.47 13.46
C ARG A 102 28.03 11.98 14.20
N VAL A 103 26.87 11.85 13.56
CA VAL A 103 25.57 12.27 14.09
C VAL A 103 25.02 11.20 15.04
N TYR A 104 24.41 11.63 16.14
CA TYR A 104 23.71 10.78 17.09
C TYR A 104 22.32 11.32 17.44
N ILE A 105 21.46 10.44 17.93
CA ILE A 105 20.18 10.79 18.54
C ILE A 105 20.01 10.18 19.93
N VAL A 106 19.12 10.77 20.72
CA VAL A 106 18.56 10.19 21.94
C VAL A 106 17.05 10.38 21.93
N MET A 107 16.30 9.28 22.05
CA MET A 107 14.85 9.27 22.03
C MET A 107 14.30 9.22 23.47
N TYR A 108 13.22 9.94 23.74
CA TYR A 108 12.61 10.01 25.06
C TYR A 108 11.11 9.69 24.99
N ASN A 109 10.60 8.99 25.98
CA ASN A 109 9.16 8.94 26.29
C ASN A 109 8.91 9.52 27.70
N ASN A 110 7.75 9.29 28.31
CA ASN A 110 7.45 9.82 29.66
C ASN A 110 8.24 9.13 30.79
N GLU A 111 8.77 7.94 30.57
CA GLU A 111 9.31 7.06 31.61
C GLU A 111 10.78 6.64 31.35
N LEU A 112 11.20 6.63 30.09
CA LEU A 112 12.40 5.98 29.57
C LEU A 112 13.08 6.88 28.54
N SER A 113 14.39 6.65 28.38
CA SER A 113 15.20 7.24 27.33
C SER A 113 16.08 6.18 26.68
N SER A 114 16.34 6.32 25.39
CA SER A 114 17.42 5.54 24.76
C SER A 114 18.79 6.01 25.29
N SER A 115 19.83 5.25 24.99
CA SER A 115 21.20 5.80 25.00
C SER A 115 21.42 6.68 23.77
N GLN A 116 22.61 7.28 23.64
CA GLN A 116 23.05 7.83 22.36
C GLN A 116 23.11 6.72 21.31
N ILE A 117 22.48 6.96 20.17
CA ILE A 117 22.46 6.07 19.02
C ILE A 117 23.10 6.83 17.86
N PHE A 118 24.27 6.37 17.43
CA PHE A 118 24.97 6.95 16.29
C PHE A 118 24.31 6.50 14.98
N LEU A 119 24.02 7.46 14.12
CA LEU A 119 23.42 7.24 12.80
C LEU A 119 24.54 7.00 11.79
N SER A 120 25.13 5.81 11.87
CA SER A 120 26.23 5.36 11.01
C SER A 120 25.80 5.31 9.54
N ASP A 121 26.75 5.57 8.63
CA ASP A 121 26.58 5.59 7.15
C ASP A 121 25.75 6.73 6.54
N GLY A 122 25.28 7.66 7.37
CA GLY A 122 24.67 8.89 6.87
C GLY A 122 25.69 9.78 6.20
N LYS A 123 25.34 10.30 5.02
CA LYS A 123 26.19 11.29 4.32
C LYS A 123 25.93 12.69 4.83
N PHE A 124 24.70 12.97 5.26
CA PHE A 124 24.28 14.25 5.84
C PHE A 124 24.70 15.46 4.99
N GLU A 125 24.64 15.33 3.67
CA GLU A 125 25.02 16.37 2.71
C GLU A 125 23.95 17.45 2.60
N ARG A 126 24.31 18.63 2.10
CA ARG A 126 23.32 19.69 1.82
C ARG A 126 22.18 19.14 0.93
N LYS A 127 20.92 19.38 1.33
CA LYS A 127 19.70 18.81 0.71
C LYS A 127 19.56 17.29 0.77
N SER A 128 20.36 16.58 1.57
CA SER A 128 20.22 15.15 1.70
C SER A 128 19.01 14.77 2.56
N VAL A 129 18.54 13.56 2.31
CA VAL A 129 17.60 12.86 3.17
C VAL A 129 18.21 11.50 3.46
N ASP A 130 18.66 11.32 4.69
CA ASP A 130 19.32 10.10 5.15
C ASP A 130 18.34 9.32 6.04
N THR A 131 18.22 7.99 5.85
CA THR A 131 17.28 7.15 6.61
C THR A 131 17.98 5.96 7.23
N PHE A 132 17.68 5.70 8.50
CA PHE A 132 18.30 4.67 9.33
C PHE A 132 17.22 3.81 9.98
N THR A 133 17.50 2.53 10.16
CA THR A 133 16.65 1.61 10.92
C THR A 133 17.41 1.15 12.15
N ILE A 134 16.81 1.33 13.33
CA ILE A 134 17.38 0.94 14.62
C ILE A 134 16.41 0.02 15.35
N ASP A 135 16.95 -0.91 16.15
CA ASP A 135 16.15 -1.81 16.98
C ASP A 135 16.34 -1.45 18.46
N GLY A 136 15.26 -1.02 19.13
CA GLY A 136 15.24 -0.66 20.54
C GLY A 136 14.70 -1.78 21.44
N PRO A 137 15.18 -1.95 22.68
CA PRO A 137 14.65 -2.97 23.61
C PRO A 137 13.23 -2.69 24.09
N GLU A 138 12.84 -1.41 24.13
CA GLU A 138 11.62 -0.94 24.77
C GLU A 138 10.85 -0.01 23.84
N ASN A 139 9.54 0.03 24.00
CA ASN A 139 8.68 0.87 23.19
C ASN A 139 8.71 2.30 23.73
N LEU A 140 9.56 3.14 23.14
CA LEU A 140 9.58 4.57 23.40
C LEU A 140 8.46 5.33 22.67
N SER A 141 7.75 4.73 21.71
CA SER A 141 6.69 5.43 20.97
C SER A 141 5.38 5.49 21.78
N PRO A 142 4.69 6.64 21.86
CA PRO A 142 5.05 7.92 21.26
C PRO A 142 6.16 8.64 22.03
N LEU A 143 7.09 9.22 21.29
CA LEU A 143 8.19 10.02 21.82
C LEU A 143 7.69 11.37 22.36
N THR A 144 8.29 11.83 23.44
CA THR A 144 8.05 13.15 24.05
C THR A 144 9.09 14.18 23.61
N ALA A 145 10.30 13.74 23.30
CA ALA A 145 11.40 14.56 22.81
C ALA A 145 12.43 13.72 22.03
N LEU A 146 13.25 14.41 21.25
CA LEU A 146 14.39 13.84 20.53
C LEU A 146 15.59 14.77 20.74
N ASP A 147 16.65 14.28 21.37
CA ASP A 147 17.94 14.99 21.30
C ASP A 147 18.67 14.54 20.04
N ILE A 148 19.28 15.49 19.34
CA ILE A 148 20.09 15.22 18.16
C ILE A 148 21.33 16.11 18.18
N GLY A 149 22.48 15.55 17.82
CA GLY A 149 23.76 16.25 17.84
C GLY A 149 24.83 15.48 17.07
N HIS A 150 26.05 15.99 17.11
CA HIS A 150 27.21 15.35 16.47
C HIS A 150 28.45 15.47 17.35
N ASP A 151 29.49 14.68 17.05
CA ASP A 151 30.72 14.61 17.85
C ASP A 151 31.78 15.68 17.49
N ASN A 152 31.41 16.66 16.65
CA ASN A 152 32.25 17.76 16.18
C ASN A 152 33.58 17.32 15.52
N THR A 153 33.63 16.10 14.97
CA THR A 153 34.82 15.60 14.24
C THR A 153 34.75 15.92 12.75
N GLY A 154 35.90 15.85 12.05
CA GLY A 154 35.98 16.12 10.61
C GLY A 154 36.51 17.53 10.26
N ILE A 155 36.52 17.83 8.96
CA ILE A 155 36.94 19.10 8.35
C ILE A 155 35.81 20.13 8.40
N GLY A 156 34.55 19.70 8.31
CA GLY A 156 33.37 20.55 8.28
C GLY A 156 32.26 20.04 9.20
N PRO A 157 32.46 20.05 10.53
CA PRO A 157 31.51 19.45 11.46
C PRO A 157 30.20 20.21 11.59
N GLY A 158 30.17 21.50 11.26
CA GLY A 158 29.00 22.35 11.39
C GLY A 158 27.87 21.91 10.46
N TRP A 159 26.67 21.71 11.00
CA TRP A 159 25.56 21.08 10.30
C TRP A 159 24.30 21.93 10.35
N TYR A 160 23.59 22.12 9.23
CA TYR A 160 22.28 22.75 9.26
C TYR A 160 21.17 21.70 9.13
N LEU A 161 20.56 21.38 10.28
CA LEU A 161 19.46 20.41 10.37
C LEU A 161 18.12 21.11 10.12
N ASP A 162 17.36 20.65 9.12
CA ASP A 162 15.97 21.07 8.91
C ASP A 162 15.05 20.39 9.94
N LYS A 163 14.98 19.06 9.90
CA LYS A 163 14.14 18.26 10.80
C LYS A 163 14.59 16.80 10.89
N ALA A 164 14.13 16.12 11.93
CA ALA A 164 14.18 14.66 12.05
C ALA A 164 12.76 14.09 12.07
N VAL A 165 12.55 12.94 11.45
CA VAL A 165 11.29 12.20 11.47
C VAL A 165 11.54 10.83 12.05
N VAL A 166 10.76 10.43 13.06
CA VAL A 166 10.86 9.11 13.69
C VAL A 166 9.56 8.37 13.46
N ASN A 167 9.62 7.24 12.77
CA ASN A 167 8.52 6.32 12.58
C ASN A 167 8.76 5.05 13.41
N CYS A 168 7.81 4.69 14.27
CA CYS A 168 7.81 3.42 15.00
C CYS A 168 6.76 2.47 14.39
N PRO A 169 7.17 1.57 13.48
CA PRO A 169 6.24 0.73 12.73
C PRO A 169 5.35 -0.13 13.64
N SER A 170 5.88 -0.63 14.76
CA SER A 170 5.12 -1.42 15.75
C SER A 170 3.99 -0.67 16.46
N THR A 171 4.03 0.67 16.48
CA THR A 171 2.93 1.49 17.00
C THR A 171 2.14 2.20 15.90
N GLY A 172 2.68 2.24 14.68
CA GLY A 172 2.12 3.00 13.57
C GLY A 172 2.28 4.52 13.70
N ILE A 173 3.00 5.03 14.70
CA ILE A 173 3.14 6.46 14.95
C ILE A 173 4.40 6.98 14.24
N GLU A 174 4.22 7.97 13.37
CA GLU A 174 5.30 8.76 12.76
C GLU A 174 5.23 10.20 13.28
N GLN A 175 6.34 10.65 13.88
CA GLN A 175 6.46 11.95 14.53
C GLN A 175 7.52 12.81 13.85
N THR A 176 7.25 14.10 13.68
CA THR A 176 8.18 15.06 13.07
C THR A 176 8.73 16.00 14.13
N PHE A 177 10.05 16.16 14.16
CA PHE A 177 10.82 17.00 15.08
C PHE A 177 11.56 18.09 14.28
N PRO A 178 10.96 19.28 14.10
CA PRO A 178 11.62 20.38 13.39
C PRO A 178 12.77 20.98 14.20
N CYS A 179 13.88 21.31 13.53
CA CYS A 179 15.05 21.98 14.10
C CYS A 179 15.30 23.36 13.46
N ASN A 180 15.41 23.41 12.13
CA ASN A 180 15.65 24.60 11.32
C ASN A 180 16.83 25.47 11.79
N ALA A 181 17.90 24.85 12.30
CA ALA A 181 19.00 25.56 12.92
C ALA A 181 20.36 24.92 12.62
N TRP A 182 21.41 25.74 12.75
CA TRP A 182 22.79 25.27 12.76
C TRP A 182 23.06 24.52 14.08
N LEU A 183 23.66 23.34 13.96
CA LEU A 183 24.34 22.58 14.99
C LEU A 183 25.84 22.70 14.70
N ALA A 184 26.49 23.69 15.31
CA ALA A 184 27.88 24.05 15.06
C ALA A 184 28.44 24.81 16.26
N ASP A 185 29.76 24.79 16.47
CA ASP A 185 30.43 25.54 17.54
C ASP A 185 30.85 26.97 17.11
N ASP A 186 30.96 27.21 15.81
CA ASP A 186 31.41 28.47 15.21
C ASP A 186 30.29 29.34 14.63
N THR A 187 29.14 28.74 14.32
CA THR A 187 28.03 29.35 13.57
C THR A 187 26.70 29.17 14.29
N GLY A 188 25.72 30.05 14.03
CA GLY A 188 24.40 29.97 14.66
C GLY A 188 24.44 30.32 16.14
N ASP A 189 23.84 29.48 16.99
CA ASP A 189 23.81 29.66 18.45
C ASP A 189 24.97 28.95 19.18
N LYS A 190 25.97 28.47 18.43
CA LYS A 190 27.20 27.83 18.94
C LYS A 190 26.92 26.58 19.78
N ARG A 191 25.91 25.80 19.40
CA ARG A 191 25.57 24.51 20.00
C ARG A 191 25.67 23.43 18.95
N ILE A 192 26.30 22.31 19.29
CA ILE A 192 26.44 21.13 18.42
C ILE A 192 25.35 20.07 18.65
N GLU A 193 24.47 20.30 19.62
CA GLU A 193 23.35 19.43 19.96
C GLU A 193 22.11 20.23 20.35
N ARG A 194 20.93 19.62 20.20
CA ARG A 194 19.65 20.25 20.54
C ARG A 194 18.60 19.21 20.94
N ARG A 195 17.78 19.58 21.92
CA ARG A 195 16.53 18.90 22.24
C ARG A 195 15.39 19.42 21.37
N LEU A 196 14.80 18.54 20.58
CA LEU A 196 13.66 18.81 19.71
C LEU A 196 12.37 18.32 20.35
N LYS A 197 11.28 19.03 20.06
CA LYS A 197 9.91 18.64 20.41
C LYS A 197 9.13 18.32 19.15
N GLU A 198 8.18 17.41 19.26
CA GLU A 198 7.33 17.04 18.14
C GLU A 198 6.43 18.22 17.71
N ASP A 199 6.23 18.34 16.40
CA ASP A 199 5.11 19.07 15.82
C ASP A 199 3.89 18.14 15.66
N LEU A 200 2.92 18.27 16.57
CA LEU A 200 1.72 17.43 16.60
C LEU A 200 0.86 17.55 15.34
N SER A 201 0.92 18.67 14.61
CA SER A 201 0.15 18.87 13.38
C SER A 201 0.66 17.99 12.22
N LEU A 202 1.90 17.51 12.33
CA LEU A 202 2.55 16.67 11.33
C LEU A 202 2.54 15.17 11.70
N ARG A 203 1.95 14.81 12.85
CA ARG A 203 1.86 13.41 13.30
C ARG A 203 1.03 12.60 12.30
N LYS A 204 1.56 11.44 11.92
CA LYS A 204 0.80 10.45 11.14
C LYS A 204 0.57 9.20 11.97
N ILE A 205 -0.64 8.66 11.86
CA ILE A 205 -1.03 7.39 12.45
C ILE A 205 -1.28 6.43 11.29
N ARG A 206 -0.48 5.37 11.23
CA ARG A 206 -0.57 4.29 10.25
C ARG A 206 -1.03 3.02 10.96
N PRO A 207 -1.58 2.04 10.23
CA PRO A 207 -1.75 0.70 10.76
C PRO A 207 -0.40 0.18 11.31
N PRO A 208 -0.37 -0.34 12.55
CA PRO A 208 0.84 -0.96 13.09
C PRO A 208 1.31 -2.12 12.22
N THR A 209 2.62 -2.26 12.09
CA THR A 209 3.26 -3.34 11.35
C THR A 209 4.11 -4.19 12.28
N VAL A 210 4.23 -5.46 11.90
CA VAL A 210 5.05 -6.48 12.53
C VAL A 210 6.34 -6.62 11.73
N PRO A 211 7.52 -6.68 12.36
CA PRO A 211 8.76 -6.95 11.65
C PRO A 211 8.86 -8.44 11.25
N TRP A 212 9.29 -8.68 10.03
CA TRP A 212 9.53 -10.00 9.45
C TRP A 212 10.93 -10.12 8.86
N TYR A 213 11.55 -11.29 9.01
CA TYR A 213 12.65 -11.69 8.14
C TYR A 213 12.11 -12.47 6.93
N ILE A 214 12.74 -12.27 5.77
CA ILE A 214 12.45 -12.95 4.52
C ILE A 214 13.76 -13.51 3.98
N TRP A 215 13.77 -14.82 3.70
CA TRP A 215 14.83 -15.49 2.95
C TRP A 215 14.31 -15.91 1.60
N VAL A 216 14.93 -15.41 0.54
CA VAL A 216 14.59 -15.72 -0.85
C VAL A 216 15.65 -16.65 -1.41
N TYR A 217 15.24 -17.84 -1.84
CA TYR A 217 16.14 -18.84 -2.42
C TYR A 217 15.93 -18.86 -3.94
N THR A 218 16.91 -18.33 -4.68
CA THR A 218 16.95 -18.50 -6.13
C THR A 218 17.49 -19.89 -6.45
N SER A 219 16.90 -20.56 -7.44
CA SER A 219 17.33 -21.92 -7.79
C SER A 219 18.76 -21.97 -8.31
N ASP A 220 19.47 -23.06 -7.99
CA ASP A 220 20.81 -23.35 -8.51
C ASP A 220 20.72 -24.02 -9.90
N ILE A 221 20.14 -23.28 -10.86
CA ILE A 221 20.10 -23.69 -12.27
C ILE A 221 20.59 -22.54 -13.14
N ARG A 222 21.11 -22.89 -14.33
CA ARG A 222 21.69 -21.90 -15.25
C ARG A 222 20.65 -20.84 -15.64
N GLY A 223 20.98 -19.58 -15.42
CA GLY A 223 20.14 -18.43 -15.78
C GLY A 223 18.97 -18.19 -14.83
N ALA A 224 18.98 -18.79 -13.63
CA ALA A 224 17.92 -18.62 -12.65
C ALA A 224 17.83 -17.22 -12.04
N GLY A 225 18.92 -16.43 -12.06
CA GLY A 225 18.99 -15.14 -11.39
C GLY A 225 18.25 -14.02 -12.11
N THR A 226 17.92 -12.95 -11.39
CA THR A 226 17.15 -11.82 -11.93
C THR A 226 17.67 -10.48 -11.44
N ASP A 227 17.68 -9.50 -12.33
CA ASP A 227 17.92 -8.10 -11.95
C ASP A 227 16.60 -7.37 -11.64
N ALA A 228 15.44 -7.96 -11.94
CA ALA A 228 14.15 -7.28 -11.87
C ALA A 228 13.76 -6.89 -10.42
N GLU A 229 12.92 -5.86 -10.27
CA GLU A 229 12.42 -5.49 -8.94
C GLU A 229 11.42 -6.55 -8.46
N VAL A 230 11.78 -7.31 -7.42
CA VAL A 230 10.93 -8.35 -6.82
C VAL A 230 9.94 -7.74 -5.83
N ILE A 231 8.67 -8.11 -5.98
CA ILE A 231 7.54 -7.60 -5.19
C ILE A 231 6.79 -8.77 -4.57
N LEU A 232 6.58 -8.71 -3.26
CA LEU A 232 5.81 -9.68 -2.49
C LEU A 232 4.51 -9.07 -1.94
N VAL A 233 3.48 -9.91 -1.79
CA VAL A 233 2.25 -9.58 -1.06
C VAL A 233 1.86 -10.76 -0.18
N LEU A 234 1.87 -10.57 1.14
CA LEU A 234 1.54 -11.61 2.11
C LEU A 234 0.05 -11.57 2.47
N TYR A 235 -0.61 -12.72 2.46
CA TYR A 235 -2.02 -12.86 2.82
C TYR A 235 -2.15 -13.75 4.06
N GLY A 236 -2.91 -13.27 5.03
CA GLY A 236 -3.27 -14.04 6.22
C GLY A 236 -4.72 -13.78 6.63
N HIS A 237 -5.14 -14.44 7.71
CA HIS A 237 -6.54 -14.47 8.12
C HIS A 237 -7.08 -13.12 8.61
N ASN A 238 -6.21 -12.19 9.00
CA ASN A 238 -6.64 -10.86 9.49
C ASN A 238 -6.60 -9.81 8.38
N ALA A 239 -5.62 -9.88 7.49
CA ALA A 239 -5.38 -8.87 6.46
C ALA A 239 -4.50 -9.42 5.31
N LYS A 240 -4.35 -8.60 4.26
CA LYS A 240 -3.26 -8.72 3.29
C LYS A 240 -2.30 -7.54 3.46
N SER A 241 -1.03 -7.74 3.16
CA SER A 241 -0.05 -6.66 3.15
C SER A 241 -0.22 -5.75 1.92
N ASP A 242 0.39 -4.57 1.98
CA ASP A 242 0.75 -3.82 0.77
C ASP A 242 1.89 -4.52 0.00
N ASN A 243 2.28 -3.94 -1.14
CA ASN A 243 3.41 -4.40 -1.94
C ASN A 243 4.74 -4.24 -1.16
N ILE A 244 5.34 -5.36 -0.79
CA ILE A 244 6.65 -5.45 -0.17
C ILE A 244 7.70 -5.51 -1.29
N LYS A 245 8.35 -4.38 -1.55
CA LYS A 245 9.45 -4.30 -2.52
C LYS A 245 10.75 -4.76 -1.87
N LEU A 246 11.34 -5.82 -2.38
CA LEU A 246 12.65 -6.28 -1.93
C LEU A 246 13.72 -5.43 -2.62
N ARG A 247 14.34 -4.50 -1.88
CA ARG A 247 15.35 -3.59 -2.44
C ARG A 247 16.61 -4.36 -2.81
N SER A 248 16.93 -4.35 -4.09
CA SER A 248 18.10 -5.00 -4.68
C SER A 248 19.36 -4.16 -4.45
N LYS A 249 20.39 -4.76 -3.84
CA LYS A 249 21.80 -4.34 -3.98
C LYS A 249 22.31 -4.86 -5.35
N SER A 250 23.52 -4.50 -5.79
CA SER A 250 24.02 -4.85 -7.14
C SER A 250 24.03 -6.36 -7.49
N ASP A 251 23.93 -7.25 -6.50
CA ASP A 251 24.11 -8.70 -6.65
C ASP A 251 23.09 -9.50 -5.80
N THR A 252 21.81 -9.13 -5.87
CA THR A 252 20.73 -9.86 -5.19
C THR A 252 19.96 -10.76 -6.15
N PHE A 253 19.55 -11.94 -5.70
CA PHE A 253 18.79 -12.94 -6.45
C PHE A 253 19.59 -13.70 -7.51
N GLU A 254 20.88 -13.92 -7.30
CA GLU A 254 21.72 -14.72 -8.20
C GLU A 254 21.41 -16.22 -8.12
N ALA A 255 21.75 -16.95 -9.18
CA ALA A 255 21.54 -18.40 -9.24
C ALA A 255 22.24 -19.11 -8.05
N GLY A 256 21.47 -19.91 -7.31
CA GLY A 256 21.95 -20.63 -6.11
C GLY A 256 22.10 -19.77 -4.84
N GLN A 257 21.76 -18.48 -4.89
CA GLN A 257 21.87 -17.57 -3.75
C GLN A 257 20.67 -17.68 -2.79
N CYS A 258 20.93 -17.37 -1.53
CA CYS A 258 19.92 -17.10 -0.50
C CYS A 258 20.08 -15.65 -0.05
N ASP A 259 19.09 -14.81 -0.35
CA ASP A 259 19.08 -13.39 -0.01
C ASP A 259 18.18 -13.14 1.21
N GLU A 260 18.65 -12.32 2.14
CA GLU A 260 17.94 -11.98 3.39
C GLU A 260 17.44 -10.53 3.38
N PHE A 261 16.18 -10.34 3.78
CA PHE A 261 15.56 -9.03 3.92
C PHE A 261 14.83 -8.91 5.25
N LYS A 262 14.92 -7.74 5.89
CA LYS A 262 14.08 -7.37 7.03
C LYS A 262 13.04 -6.35 6.56
N VAL A 263 11.77 -6.63 6.79
CA VAL A 263 10.66 -5.78 6.37
C VAL A 263 9.60 -5.63 7.46
N ASP A 264 8.90 -4.51 7.43
CA ASP A 264 7.74 -4.26 8.27
C ASP A 264 6.46 -4.55 7.49
N VAL A 265 5.63 -5.47 7.98
CA VAL A 265 4.40 -5.93 7.32
C VAL A 265 3.21 -5.74 8.25
N ALA A 266 2.07 -5.24 7.75
CA ALA A 266 0.83 -5.18 8.54
C ALA A 266 0.53 -6.54 9.20
N ASP A 267 -0.15 -6.53 10.35
CA ASP A 267 -0.53 -7.79 11.01
C ASP A 267 -1.56 -8.57 10.17
N VAL A 268 -1.05 -9.50 9.38
CA VAL A 268 -1.86 -10.40 8.56
C VAL A 268 -2.41 -11.59 9.35
N GLY A 269 -2.04 -11.77 10.62
CA GLY A 269 -2.35 -12.98 11.39
C GLY A 269 -1.61 -14.20 10.86
N THR A 270 -2.24 -15.39 10.91
CA THR A 270 -1.65 -16.61 10.33
C THR A 270 -1.67 -16.53 8.80
N PRO A 271 -0.52 -16.56 8.12
CA PRO A 271 -0.46 -16.54 6.66
C PRO A 271 -1.11 -17.78 6.06
N PHE A 272 -1.68 -17.64 4.86
CA PHE A 272 -2.16 -18.77 4.06
C PHE A 272 -1.68 -18.71 2.60
N LYS A 273 -1.19 -17.55 2.13
CA LYS A 273 -0.78 -17.31 0.75
C LYS A 273 0.28 -16.22 0.67
N LEU A 274 1.27 -16.40 -0.19
CA LEU A 274 2.22 -15.37 -0.61
C LEU A 274 2.11 -15.19 -2.12
N ARG A 275 1.91 -13.96 -2.58
CA ARG A 275 2.09 -13.63 -3.99
C ARG A 275 3.49 -13.07 -4.19
N VAL A 276 4.17 -13.55 -5.23
CA VAL A 276 5.47 -13.05 -5.66
C VAL A 276 5.40 -12.67 -7.14
N SER A 277 6.03 -11.55 -7.49
CA SER A 277 6.08 -11.03 -8.86
C SER A 277 7.34 -10.21 -9.08
N HIS A 278 7.66 -9.88 -10.33
CA HIS A 278 8.69 -8.91 -10.67
C HIS A 278 8.22 -7.93 -11.75
N ASP A 279 8.89 -6.80 -11.89
CA ASP A 279 8.47 -5.70 -12.79
C ASP A 279 8.79 -5.92 -14.28
N ASN A 280 9.59 -6.95 -14.59
CA ASN A 280 10.01 -7.33 -15.94
C ASN A 280 10.64 -6.18 -16.77
N LYS A 281 11.25 -5.18 -16.12
CA LYS A 281 11.78 -3.99 -16.82
C LYS A 281 13.24 -4.11 -17.26
N LYS A 282 14.01 -5.02 -16.65
CA LYS A 282 15.44 -5.16 -16.92
C LYS A 282 15.72 -6.27 -17.93
N LEU A 283 16.88 -6.23 -18.56
CA LEU A 283 17.25 -7.16 -19.63
C LEU A 283 17.28 -8.62 -19.16
N PHE A 284 17.74 -8.88 -17.94
CA PHE A 284 17.75 -10.19 -17.29
C PHE A 284 16.65 -10.28 -16.23
N SER A 285 15.40 -10.10 -16.69
CA SER A 285 14.22 -10.22 -15.82
C SER A 285 13.73 -11.64 -15.52
N PRO A 286 13.94 -12.67 -16.37
CA PRO A 286 13.53 -14.04 -16.03
C PRO A 286 14.11 -14.48 -14.70
N TRP A 287 13.32 -15.17 -13.89
CA TRP A 287 13.75 -15.61 -12.57
C TRP A 287 13.26 -17.01 -12.27
N HIS A 288 14.11 -17.91 -11.80
CA HIS A 288 13.65 -19.20 -11.27
C HIS A 288 13.73 -19.21 -9.75
N LEU A 289 12.57 -19.04 -9.13
CA LEU A 289 12.43 -19.04 -7.68
C LEU A 289 12.29 -20.47 -7.15
N ASP A 290 13.18 -20.90 -6.24
CA ASP A 290 13.02 -22.17 -5.52
C ASP A 290 11.92 -22.03 -4.46
N ARG A 291 12.17 -21.20 -3.45
CA ARG A 291 11.23 -20.98 -2.34
C ARG A 291 11.48 -19.65 -1.64
N ILE A 292 10.51 -19.22 -0.85
CA ILE A 292 10.64 -18.12 0.09
C ILE A 292 10.33 -18.64 1.50
N GLU A 293 11.11 -18.21 2.47
CA GLU A 293 10.83 -18.44 3.89
C GLU A 293 10.64 -17.11 4.59
N MET A 294 9.63 -17.00 5.45
CA MET A 294 9.33 -15.77 6.17
C MET A 294 9.14 -16.05 7.66
N GLU A 295 9.75 -15.25 8.52
CA GLU A 295 9.65 -15.39 9.98
C GLU A 295 9.07 -14.12 10.62
N ASN A 296 8.01 -14.30 11.39
CA ASN A 296 7.38 -13.23 12.16
C ASN A 296 8.17 -13.02 13.46
N LEU A 297 8.84 -11.88 13.61
CA LEU A 297 9.76 -11.67 14.73
C LEU A 297 9.08 -11.35 16.06
N ASN A 298 7.78 -11.06 16.05
CA ASN A 298 7.00 -10.92 17.28
C ASN A 298 6.58 -12.27 17.86
N THR A 299 6.37 -13.28 17.00
CA THR A 299 5.84 -14.59 17.40
C THR A 299 6.82 -15.75 17.21
N ASN A 300 7.97 -15.49 16.58
CA ASN A 300 8.98 -16.48 16.16
C ASN A 300 8.40 -17.62 15.32
N LYS A 301 7.30 -17.36 14.60
CA LYS A 301 6.69 -18.34 13.70
C LYS A 301 7.28 -18.18 12.30
N ARG A 302 7.87 -19.27 11.81
CA ARG A 302 8.45 -19.36 10.46
C ARG A 302 7.51 -20.09 9.51
N TYR A 303 7.30 -19.50 8.35
CA TYR A 303 6.46 -20.00 7.27
C TYR A 303 7.30 -20.23 6.00
N LYS A 304 6.92 -21.25 5.22
CA LYS A 304 7.60 -21.63 3.97
C LYS A 304 6.62 -21.55 2.80
N PHE A 305 7.15 -21.12 1.65
CA PHE A 305 6.41 -20.92 0.42
C PHE A 305 7.21 -21.52 -0.73
N HIS A 306 6.82 -22.72 -1.18
CA HIS A 306 7.50 -23.43 -2.25
C HIS A 306 7.04 -22.95 -3.62
N CYS A 307 7.98 -22.67 -4.53
CA CYS A 307 7.70 -22.23 -5.90
C CYS A 307 8.23 -23.25 -6.92
N GLY A 308 9.55 -23.40 -7.03
CA GLY A 308 10.22 -24.31 -7.96
C GLY A 308 9.90 -24.06 -9.43
N ARG A 309 9.65 -22.80 -9.82
CA ARG A 309 9.19 -22.43 -11.18
C ARG A 309 9.78 -21.12 -11.66
N TRP A 310 9.79 -20.95 -12.98
CA TRP A 310 10.16 -19.69 -13.63
C TRP A 310 9.09 -18.62 -13.40
N LEU A 311 9.51 -17.37 -13.25
CA LEU A 311 8.74 -16.15 -13.44
C LEU A 311 9.38 -15.47 -14.65
N SER A 312 8.82 -15.69 -15.84
CA SER A 312 9.42 -15.31 -17.11
C SER A 312 8.34 -15.10 -18.15
N LYS A 313 8.55 -14.19 -19.11
CA LYS A 313 7.69 -14.03 -20.28
C LYS A 313 8.04 -14.99 -21.42
N ASP A 314 9.22 -15.60 -21.36
CA ASP A 314 9.76 -16.48 -22.40
C ASP A 314 9.76 -17.96 -21.99
N ASP A 315 9.82 -18.25 -20.68
CA ASP A 315 9.88 -19.60 -20.12
C ASP A 315 8.58 -20.04 -19.43
N ASP A 316 8.47 -21.35 -19.17
CA ASP A 316 7.37 -22.00 -18.46
C ASP A 316 5.99 -21.64 -19.04
N ASP A 317 5.12 -20.95 -18.29
CA ASP A 317 3.77 -20.56 -18.68
C ASP A 317 3.66 -19.08 -19.06
N LYS A 318 4.79 -18.40 -19.27
CA LYS A 318 4.90 -16.99 -19.66
C LYS A 318 4.31 -16.02 -18.62
N GLN A 319 4.20 -16.43 -17.37
CA GLN A 319 3.74 -15.60 -16.27
C GLN A 319 4.92 -15.15 -15.40
N ILE A 320 4.83 -13.90 -14.94
CA ILE A 320 5.81 -13.26 -14.04
C ILE A 320 5.26 -13.12 -12.61
N ILE A 321 4.19 -13.85 -12.29
CA ILE A 321 3.49 -13.80 -11.01
C ILE A 321 3.18 -15.23 -10.55
N ARG A 322 3.54 -15.55 -9.31
CA ARG A 322 3.20 -16.82 -8.64
C ARG A 322 2.45 -16.55 -7.35
N GLU A 323 1.49 -17.43 -7.04
CA GLU A 323 0.89 -17.49 -5.70
C GLU A 323 1.27 -18.81 -5.06
N LEU A 324 1.81 -18.73 -3.86
CA LEU A 324 2.42 -19.84 -3.14
C LEU A 324 1.61 -20.10 -1.87
N PRO A 325 1.10 -21.32 -1.66
CA PRO A 325 0.48 -21.70 -0.39
C PRO A 325 1.46 -21.58 0.77
N ALA A 326 1.00 -21.10 1.91
CA ALA A 326 1.82 -21.08 3.12
C ALA A 326 1.89 -22.46 3.77
N GLU A 327 3.06 -22.84 4.25
CA GLU A 327 3.29 -23.96 5.16
C GLU A 327 3.92 -23.45 6.46
N GLY A 328 3.54 -24.00 7.62
CA GLY A 328 4.12 -23.59 8.90
C GLY A 328 3.18 -23.70 10.10
N PRO A 329 3.56 -23.12 11.25
CA PRO A 329 2.77 -23.19 12.48
C PRO A 329 1.35 -22.63 12.32
N GLY A 330 0.36 -23.44 12.71
CA GLY A 330 -1.07 -23.09 12.58
C GLY A 330 -1.70 -23.47 11.24
N ILE A 331 -0.94 -24.10 10.33
CA ILE A 331 -1.42 -24.53 9.02
C ILE A 331 -1.35 -26.05 8.94
N SER A 332 -2.49 -26.72 9.12
CA SER A 332 -2.57 -28.19 9.05
C SER A 332 -2.60 -28.71 7.61
N LYS A 333 -3.21 -27.94 6.70
CA LYS A 333 -3.32 -28.26 5.28
C LYS A 333 -3.19 -26.98 4.45
N PRO A 334 -2.10 -26.82 3.68
CA PRO A 334 -1.94 -25.70 2.77
C PRO A 334 -3.09 -25.64 1.77
N LEU A 335 -3.49 -24.43 1.38
CA LEU A 335 -4.50 -24.24 0.33
C LEU A 335 -3.97 -24.77 -1.00
N PRO A 336 -4.79 -25.45 -1.82
CA PRO A 336 -4.33 -25.95 -3.11
C PRO A 336 -4.16 -24.78 -4.10
N ILE A 337 -3.24 -24.95 -5.04
CA ILE A 337 -3.18 -24.11 -6.25
C ILE A 337 -4.29 -24.59 -7.19
N VAL A 338 -5.08 -23.66 -7.71
CA VAL A 338 -6.24 -23.90 -8.57
C VAL A 338 -6.11 -23.08 -9.85
N LYS A 339 -6.45 -23.67 -10.98
CA LYS A 339 -6.59 -22.98 -12.25
C LYS A 339 -8.01 -22.48 -12.42
N TYR A 340 -8.13 -21.22 -12.80
CA TYR A 340 -9.39 -20.53 -13.08
C TYR A 340 -9.43 -20.23 -14.57
N THR A 341 -10.37 -20.82 -15.29
CA THR A 341 -10.65 -20.44 -16.67
C THR A 341 -11.54 -19.20 -16.67
N VAL A 342 -11.07 -18.13 -17.28
CA VAL A 342 -11.78 -16.85 -17.40
C VAL A 342 -12.24 -16.67 -18.85
N ASP A 343 -13.54 -16.73 -19.08
CA ASP A 343 -14.14 -16.39 -20.38
C ASP A 343 -14.63 -14.95 -20.36
N VAL A 344 -14.07 -14.12 -21.22
CA VAL A 344 -14.44 -12.72 -21.39
C VAL A 344 -15.32 -12.59 -22.63
N HIS A 345 -16.55 -12.14 -22.46
CA HIS A 345 -17.52 -11.95 -23.53
C HIS A 345 -17.55 -10.47 -23.94
N THR A 346 -17.04 -10.16 -25.13
CA THR A 346 -17.19 -8.83 -25.72
C THR A 346 -18.55 -8.73 -26.39
N GLY A 347 -19.30 -7.66 -26.10
CA GLY A 347 -20.67 -7.54 -26.58
C GLY A 347 -20.79 -7.21 -28.07
N ASN A 348 -22.03 -7.15 -28.55
CA ASN A 348 -22.34 -7.06 -29.99
C ASN A 348 -22.67 -5.63 -30.46
N LYS A 349 -22.28 -4.59 -29.71
CA LYS A 349 -22.46 -3.19 -30.15
C LYS A 349 -21.49 -2.83 -31.27
N THR A 350 -21.82 -1.83 -32.07
CA THR A 350 -20.89 -1.26 -33.06
C THR A 350 -19.70 -0.64 -32.34
N GLY A 351 -18.46 -0.97 -32.76
CA GLY A 351 -17.24 -0.52 -32.09
C GLY A 351 -16.97 -1.17 -30.73
N ALA A 352 -17.62 -2.30 -30.42
CA ALA A 352 -17.51 -2.93 -29.10
C ALA A 352 -16.15 -3.55 -28.77
N GLY A 353 -15.27 -3.79 -29.76
CA GLY A 353 -13.99 -4.45 -29.56
C GLY A 353 -12.89 -3.51 -29.10
N THR A 354 -11.82 -4.05 -28.53
CA THR A 354 -10.67 -3.26 -28.06
C THR A 354 -9.34 -3.94 -28.34
N ASP A 355 -8.34 -3.15 -28.72
CA ASP A 355 -6.94 -3.57 -28.81
C ASP A 355 -6.12 -3.09 -27.61
N ALA A 356 -6.76 -2.51 -26.58
CA ALA A 356 -6.09 -2.10 -25.35
C ALA A 356 -5.67 -3.30 -24.50
N ASN A 357 -4.72 -3.11 -23.58
CA ASN A 357 -4.27 -4.18 -22.71
C ASN A 357 -5.29 -4.43 -21.61
N VAL A 358 -6.07 -5.51 -21.76
CA VAL A 358 -7.09 -5.93 -20.78
C VAL A 358 -6.45 -6.68 -19.61
N PHE A 359 -6.92 -6.40 -18.40
CA PHE A 359 -6.51 -7.05 -17.16
C PHE A 359 -7.71 -7.40 -16.28
N ILE A 360 -7.54 -8.38 -15.39
CA ILE A 360 -8.56 -8.80 -14.42
C ILE A 360 -7.94 -9.09 -13.05
N ASN A 361 -8.68 -8.79 -11.98
CA ASN A 361 -8.41 -9.27 -10.63
C ASN A 361 -9.65 -10.02 -10.12
N ILE A 362 -9.47 -11.25 -9.63
CA ILE A 362 -10.54 -12.12 -9.13
C ILE A 362 -10.47 -12.17 -7.61
N PHE A 363 -11.60 -11.95 -6.95
CA PHE A 363 -11.71 -11.94 -5.49
C PHE A 363 -12.57 -13.11 -5.00
N GLY A 364 -12.12 -13.78 -3.95
CA GLY A 364 -12.89 -14.78 -3.23
C GLY A 364 -12.72 -14.67 -1.72
N GLU A 365 -13.06 -15.73 -0.99
CA GLU A 365 -12.94 -15.76 0.47
C GLU A 365 -11.48 -15.74 0.95
N CYS A 366 -10.57 -16.34 0.17
CA CYS A 366 -9.15 -16.42 0.50
C CYS A 366 -8.31 -15.37 -0.27
N GLY A 367 -8.79 -14.13 -0.25
CA GLY A 367 -8.14 -12.97 -0.87
C GLY A 367 -8.41 -12.83 -2.36
N ASP A 368 -7.45 -12.25 -3.08
CA ASP A 368 -7.56 -11.92 -4.51
C ASP A 368 -6.45 -12.57 -5.35
N THR A 369 -6.51 -12.46 -6.67
CA THR A 369 -5.45 -12.93 -7.60
C THR A 369 -4.41 -11.87 -7.94
N GLY A 370 -4.68 -10.62 -7.58
CA GLY A 370 -3.99 -9.46 -8.10
C GLY A 370 -4.42 -9.18 -9.51
N GLU A 371 -3.96 -8.06 -10.04
CA GLU A 371 -4.17 -7.74 -11.44
C GLU A 371 -3.39 -8.73 -12.32
N ARG A 372 -4.12 -9.44 -13.17
CA ARG A 372 -3.61 -10.43 -14.12
C ARG A 372 -3.84 -9.90 -15.53
N PRO A 373 -2.77 -9.68 -16.31
CA PRO A 373 -2.92 -9.27 -17.70
C PRO A 373 -3.46 -10.43 -18.55
N LEU A 374 -4.45 -10.14 -19.40
CA LEU A 374 -5.10 -11.12 -20.26
C LEU A 374 -4.44 -11.16 -21.65
N GLU A 375 -3.15 -11.48 -21.67
CA GLU A 375 -2.31 -11.42 -22.87
C GLU A 375 -2.47 -12.62 -23.80
N TYR A 376 -2.53 -13.83 -23.22
CA TYR A 376 -2.46 -15.10 -23.93
C TYR A 376 -3.80 -15.86 -23.84
N SER A 377 -4.67 -15.62 -24.82
CA SER A 377 -5.94 -16.37 -24.96
C SER A 377 -5.64 -17.82 -25.38
N VAL A 378 -6.32 -18.77 -24.74
CA VAL A 378 -6.27 -20.20 -25.08
C VAL A 378 -6.73 -20.46 -26.52
N LYS A 379 -7.59 -19.59 -27.06
CA LYS A 379 -8.12 -19.71 -28.43
C LYS A 379 -7.18 -19.14 -29.50
N GLY A 380 -6.18 -18.33 -29.11
CA GLY A 380 -5.32 -17.57 -30.03
C GLY A 380 -6.08 -16.49 -30.83
N GLY A 381 -5.36 -15.75 -31.68
CA GLY A 381 -5.93 -14.70 -32.53
C GLY A 381 -6.00 -13.30 -31.88
N ASN A 382 -6.65 -12.36 -32.55
CA ASN A 382 -6.93 -11.05 -31.95
C ASN A 382 -8.02 -11.19 -30.90
N LYS A 383 -7.78 -10.59 -29.74
CA LYS A 383 -8.61 -10.76 -28.53
C LYS A 383 -9.62 -9.63 -28.42
N PHE A 384 -10.69 -9.86 -27.66
CA PHE A 384 -11.67 -8.85 -27.29
C PHE A 384 -12.37 -8.19 -28.48
N GLU A 385 -12.58 -8.97 -29.54
CA GLU A 385 -13.28 -8.54 -30.74
C GLU A 385 -14.80 -8.53 -30.53
N LYS A 386 -15.51 -7.65 -31.27
CA LYS A 386 -16.98 -7.56 -31.22
C LYS A 386 -17.63 -8.95 -31.31
N ASN A 387 -18.52 -9.25 -30.37
CA ASN A 387 -19.28 -10.52 -30.31
C ASN A 387 -18.38 -11.78 -30.25
N LYS A 388 -17.17 -11.67 -29.71
CA LYS A 388 -16.26 -12.80 -29.45
C LYS A 388 -16.14 -13.11 -27.96
N VAL A 389 -15.70 -14.34 -27.71
CA VAL A 389 -15.41 -14.85 -26.38
C VAL A 389 -13.97 -15.31 -26.36
N ASP A 390 -13.16 -14.69 -25.50
CA ASP A 390 -11.76 -15.04 -25.29
C ASP A 390 -11.59 -15.73 -23.94
N SER A 391 -10.76 -16.77 -23.89
CA SER A 391 -10.62 -17.63 -22.72
C SER A 391 -9.17 -17.59 -22.22
N PHE A 392 -8.98 -17.40 -20.92
CA PHE A 392 -7.67 -17.28 -20.27
C PHE A 392 -7.57 -18.24 -19.09
N ILE A 393 -6.36 -18.65 -18.73
CA ILE A 393 -6.11 -19.48 -17.55
C ILE A 393 -5.33 -18.67 -16.53
N ILE A 394 -5.87 -18.52 -15.33
CA ILE A 394 -5.20 -17.89 -14.20
C ILE A 394 -4.97 -18.95 -13.14
N GLU A 395 -3.71 -19.19 -12.80
CA GLU A 395 -3.32 -20.06 -11.69
C GLU A 395 -3.15 -19.22 -10.42
N ALA A 396 -3.83 -19.61 -9.35
CA ALA A 396 -3.85 -18.90 -8.07
C ALA A 396 -4.01 -19.88 -6.91
N VAL A 397 -3.59 -19.48 -5.71
CA VAL A 397 -3.95 -20.23 -4.50
C VAL A 397 -5.46 -20.12 -4.31
N SER A 398 -6.13 -21.23 -3.97
CA SER A 398 -7.58 -21.35 -3.95
C SER A 398 -8.25 -20.16 -3.28
N LEU A 399 -9.05 -19.43 -4.07
CA LEU A 399 -9.89 -18.31 -3.63
C LEU A 399 -11.16 -18.78 -2.91
N LYS A 400 -11.44 -20.10 -2.90
CA LYS A 400 -12.71 -20.70 -2.50
C LYS A 400 -13.90 -20.09 -3.25
N GLN A 401 -14.96 -19.70 -2.54
CA GLN A 401 -16.12 -19.06 -3.14
C GLN A 401 -15.73 -17.69 -3.73
N LEU A 402 -15.99 -17.52 -5.03
CA LEU A 402 -15.78 -16.25 -5.73
C LEU A 402 -16.82 -15.23 -5.29
N ARG A 403 -16.41 -13.96 -5.18
CA ARG A 403 -17.25 -12.85 -4.69
C ARG A 403 -17.41 -11.76 -5.74
N LYS A 404 -16.29 -11.27 -6.27
CA LYS A 404 -16.25 -10.17 -7.24
C LYS A 404 -15.08 -10.30 -8.19
N ILE A 405 -15.13 -9.54 -9.29
CA ILE A 405 -13.99 -9.30 -10.17
C ILE A 405 -13.82 -7.80 -10.40
N ARG A 406 -12.58 -7.39 -10.66
CA ARG A 406 -12.24 -6.08 -11.19
C ARG A 406 -11.63 -6.29 -12.57
N ILE A 407 -12.27 -5.82 -13.63
CA ILE A 407 -11.82 -6.00 -15.01
C ILE A 407 -11.74 -4.64 -15.70
N GLY A 408 -10.70 -4.44 -16.51
CA GLY A 408 -10.50 -3.17 -17.19
C GLY A 408 -9.40 -3.23 -18.23
N HIS A 409 -9.09 -2.07 -18.81
CA HIS A 409 -7.98 -1.90 -19.74
C HIS A 409 -7.25 -0.58 -19.52
N ASP A 410 -6.06 -0.45 -20.08
CA ASP A 410 -5.16 0.70 -19.90
C ASP A 410 -5.49 1.91 -20.79
N GLY A 411 -6.52 1.82 -21.63
CA GLY A 411 -6.89 2.87 -22.60
C GLY A 411 -5.87 3.07 -23.72
N SER A 412 -4.93 2.14 -23.90
CA SER A 412 -3.96 2.21 -25.00
C SER A 412 -4.62 1.96 -26.36
N ASN A 413 -4.01 2.52 -27.40
CA ASN A 413 -4.42 2.44 -28.81
C ASN A 413 -5.66 3.30 -29.19
N PRO A 414 -5.73 3.83 -30.43
CA PRO A 414 -6.94 4.52 -30.92
C PRO A 414 -8.15 3.57 -30.93
N GLY A 415 -9.31 4.04 -30.45
CA GLY A 415 -10.51 3.21 -30.38
C GLY A 415 -10.51 2.20 -29.23
N ALA A 416 -9.81 2.51 -28.12
CA ALA A 416 -9.72 1.64 -26.94
C ALA A 416 -11.07 1.32 -26.26
N GLY A 417 -12.14 2.04 -26.59
CA GLY A 417 -13.45 1.88 -25.99
C GLY A 417 -13.97 0.45 -26.16
N TRP A 418 -14.34 -0.17 -25.05
CA TRP A 418 -14.67 -1.59 -25.02
C TRP A 418 -16.07 -1.80 -24.45
N PHE A 419 -16.95 -2.50 -25.18
CA PHE A 419 -18.25 -2.89 -24.63
C PHE A 419 -18.19 -4.32 -24.09
N LEU A 420 -18.05 -4.44 -22.77
CA LEU A 420 -18.00 -5.72 -22.08
C LEU A 420 -19.42 -6.22 -21.78
N ASP A 421 -19.77 -7.41 -22.28
CA ASP A 421 -21.04 -8.08 -21.99
C ASP A 421 -21.00 -8.70 -20.59
N LYS A 422 -20.12 -9.69 -20.40
CA LYS A 422 -19.95 -10.41 -19.13
C LYS A 422 -18.62 -11.13 -19.04
N VAL A 423 -18.31 -11.61 -17.84
CA VAL A 423 -17.16 -12.48 -17.59
C VAL A 423 -17.62 -13.73 -16.85
N VAL A 424 -17.20 -14.91 -17.31
CA VAL A 424 -17.48 -16.19 -16.65
C VAL A 424 -16.18 -16.74 -16.09
N VAL A 425 -16.10 -16.94 -14.77
CA VAL A 425 -14.93 -17.51 -14.10
C VAL A 425 -15.27 -18.93 -13.64
N ARG A 426 -14.48 -19.90 -14.11
CA ARG A 426 -14.69 -21.34 -13.90
C ARG A 426 -13.48 -21.94 -13.17
N PRO A 427 -13.57 -22.22 -11.85
CA PRO A 427 -12.52 -22.95 -11.16
C PRO A 427 -12.44 -24.39 -11.66
N GLU A 428 -11.24 -24.95 -11.81
CA GLU A 428 -11.06 -26.40 -12.08
C GLU A 428 -11.42 -27.26 -10.86
N ASP A 429 -11.40 -26.70 -9.65
CA ASP A 429 -11.86 -27.36 -8.43
C ASP A 429 -13.38 -27.50 -8.45
N GLN A 430 -13.86 -28.71 -8.74
CA GLN A 430 -15.28 -29.06 -8.89
C GLN A 430 -16.12 -28.82 -7.63
N ARG A 431 -15.50 -28.52 -6.47
CA ARG A 431 -16.24 -28.13 -5.26
C ARG A 431 -16.85 -26.73 -5.36
N TYR A 432 -16.38 -25.89 -6.27
CA TYR A 432 -16.84 -24.51 -6.42
C TYR A 432 -17.51 -24.32 -7.78
N GLU A 433 -18.62 -23.58 -7.78
CA GLU A 433 -19.40 -23.33 -8.99
C GLU A 433 -18.76 -22.25 -9.88
N SER A 434 -19.14 -22.28 -11.16
CA SER A 434 -18.79 -21.24 -12.11
C SER A 434 -19.54 -19.95 -11.77
N ALA A 435 -18.82 -18.83 -11.74
CA ALA A 435 -19.35 -17.52 -11.43
C ALA A 435 -19.54 -16.69 -12.70
N THR A 436 -20.73 -16.12 -12.91
CA THR A 436 -21.00 -15.19 -14.02
C THR A 436 -21.15 -13.77 -13.49
N PHE A 437 -20.31 -12.87 -14.00
CA PHE A 437 -20.26 -11.45 -13.67
C PHE A 437 -20.76 -10.66 -14.88
N GLU A 438 -22.01 -10.20 -14.80
CA GLU A 438 -22.64 -9.42 -15.85
C GLU A 438 -22.15 -7.97 -15.81
N CYS A 439 -21.79 -7.40 -16.97
CA CYS A 439 -21.32 -6.01 -17.10
C CYS A 439 -22.30 -5.17 -17.92
N ASN A 440 -22.47 -5.50 -19.20
CA ASN A 440 -23.33 -4.80 -20.17
C ASN A 440 -23.07 -3.27 -20.28
N ARG A 441 -21.83 -2.83 -20.12
CA ARG A 441 -21.46 -1.40 -20.05
C ARG A 441 -20.25 -1.11 -20.94
N TRP A 442 -20.12 0.15 -21.35
CA TRP A 442 -18.90 0.62 -21.99
C TRP A 442 -17.81 0.85 -20.94
N LEU A 443 -16.60 0.41 -21.28
CA LEU A 443 -15.35 0.75 -20.63
C LEU A 443 -14.61 1.67 -21.61
N ALA A 444 -14.90 2.97 -21.56
CA ALA A 444 -14.36 3.95 -22.51
C ALA A 444 -14.38 5.34 -21.86
N THR A 445 -13.48 6.24 -22.26
CA THR A 445 -13.42 7.61 -21.73
C THR A 445 -14.48 8.54 -22.33
N ASP A 446 -15.04 8.19 -23.48
CA ASP A 446 -15.99 8.97 -24.26
C ASP A 446 -17.41 8.38 -24.30
N GLU A 447 -17.63 7.18 -23.73
CA GLU A 447 -18.93 6.51 -23.64
C GLU A 447 -19.35 6.26 -22.18
N ASP A 448 -20.66 6.11 -21.98
CA ASP A 448 -21.32 5.74 -20.71
C ASP A 448 -20.94 6.65 -19.52
N ASP A 449 -20.05 6.22 -18.62
CA ASP A 449 -19.61 6.97 -17.43
C ASP A 449 -18.11 7.33 -17.45
N GLY A 450 -17.41 7.12 -18.57
CA GLY A 450 -16.02 7.53 -18.74
C GLY A 450 -14.98 6.61 -18.05
N GLN A 451 -15.40 5.52 -17.41
CA GLN A 451 -14.49 4.62 -16.69
C GLN A 451 -13.97 3.49 -17.60
N LEU A 452 -12.70 3.12 -17.43
CA LEU A 452 -12.05 2.02 -18.17
C LEU A 452 -11.98 0.71 -17.37
N VAL A 453 -12.50 0.71 -16.14
CA VAL A 453 -12.41 -0.41 -15.19
C VAL A 453 -13.76 -0.58 -14.51
N ARG A 454 -14.16 -1.83 -14.30
CA ARG A 454 -15.40 -2.20 -13.61
C ARG A 454 -15.12 -3.17 -12.48
N GLU A 455 -15.77 -2.92 -11.35
CA GLU A 455 -15.93 -3.90 -10.31
C GLU A 455 -17.32 -4.55 -10.40
N LEU A 456 -17.34 -5.86 -10.66
CA LEU A 456 -18.53 -6.66 -10.91
C LEU A 456 -18.68 -7.71 -9.82
N THR A 457 -19.87 -7.83 -9.25
CA THR A 457 -20.22 -8.80 -8.21
C THR A 457 -21.13 -9.90 -8.79
N LEU A 458 -21.25 -11.03 -8.09
CA LEU A 458 -22.20 -12.08 -8.47
C LEU A 458 -23.64 -11.58 -8.29
N LYS A 459 -24.47 -11.69 -9.34
CA LYS A 459 -25.90 -11.38 -9.23
C LYS A 459 -26.59 -12.39 -8.31
N THR A 460 -26.79 -12.05 -7.05
CA THR A 460 -27.86 -12.67 -6.26
C THR A 460 -29.13 -11.83 -6.38
N ALA A 461 -30.30 -12.47 -6.35
CA ALA A 461 -31.61 -11.82 -6.52
C ALA A 461 -31.94 -10.73 -5.47
N ALA A 462 -31.02 -10.43 -4.54
CA ALA A 462 -31.15 -9.44 -3.48
C ALA A 462 -30.25 -8.20 -3.64
N GLN A 463 -29.42 -8.12 -4.70
CA GLN A 463 -28.18 -7.34 -4.62
C GLN A 463 -28.07 -6.08 -5.51
N HIS A 464 -29.19 -5.42 -5.82
CA HIS A 464 -29.15 -4.02 -6.26
C HIS A 464 -29.19 -3.01 -5.08
N LEU A 465 -29.07 -3.50 -3.83
CA LEU A 465 -29.07 -2.70 -2.60
C LEU A 465 -27.69 -2.47 -1.95
N ASP A 466 -26.59 -3.04 -2.47
CA ASP A 466 -25.32 -3.13 -1.72
C ASP A 466 -24.28 -2.05 -2.07
N LYS A 467 -24.45 -1.30 -3.17
CA LYS A 467 -23.56 -0.19 -3.48
C LYS A 467 -24.03 1.09 -2.79
N THR A 468 -23.10 1.73 -2.10
CA THR A 468 -23.31 3.01 -1.44
C THR A 468 -22.84 4.14 -2.35
N THR A 469 -23.66 5.18 -2.51
CA THR A 469 -23.28 6.38 -3.25
C THR A 469 -22.44 7.32 -2.38
N TYR A 470 -21.32 7.78 -2.93
CA TYR A 470 -20.43 8.78 -2.35
C TYR A 470 -20.44 10.03 -3.23
N ASN A 471 -21.00 11.12 -2.72
CA ASN A 471 -20.98 12.41 -3.40
C ASN A 471 -19.79 13.24 -2.88
N VAL A 472 -18.80 13.40 -3.73
CA VAL A 472 -17.55 14.09 -3.41
C VAL A 472 -17.60 15.51 -3.96
N ARG A 473 -17.36 16.49 -3.09
CA ARG A 473 -17.21 17.90 -3.45
C ARG A 473 -15.80 18.35 -3.09
N ILE A 474 -15.12 18.97 -4.06
CA ILE A 474 -13.74 19.43 -3.90
C ILE A 474 -13.68 20.92 -4.15
N LYS A 475 -13.18 21.68 -3.18
CA LYS A 475 -12.97 23.12 -3.29
C LYS A 475 -11.50 23.42 -3.58
N THR A 476 -11.26 24.02 -4.73
CA THR A 476 -9.99 24.68 -5.02
C THR A 476 -10.00 26.07 -4.38
N GLY A 477 -8.89 26.45 -3.75
CA GLY A 477 -8.81 27.74 -3.04
C GLY A 477 -8.95 28.93 -3.98
N ASP A 478 -9.40 30.05 -3.41
CA ASP A 478 -9.56 31.30 -4.15
C ASP A 478 -8.32 32.21 -3.95
N ILE A 479 -7.17 31.71 -4.38
CA ILE A 479 -5.91 32.46 -4.40
C ILE A 479 -5.30 32.41 -5.80
N PHE A 480 -4.46 33.39 -6.12
CA PHE A 480 -3.87 33.53 -7.46
C PHE A 480 -3.19 32.22 -7.91
N ARG A 481 -3.64 31.69 -9.06
CA ARG A 481 -3.14 30.44 -9.67
C ARG A 481 -3.33 29.18 -8.81
N ALA A 482 -4.36 29.16 -7.98
CA ALA A 482 -4.70 27.97 -7.18
C ALA A 482 -5.12 26.75 -8.01
N GLY A 483 -5.56 26.94 -9.26
CA GLY A 483 -6.13 25.87 -10.09
C GLY A 483 -5.09 24.94 -10.71
N THR A 484 -5.53 23.75 -11.15
CA THR A 484 -4.67 22.74 -11.78
C THR A 484 -5.31 22.06 -12.98
N ASP A 485 -4.51 21.83 -14.01
CA ASP A 485 -4.84 21.00 -15.18
C ASP A 485 -4.24 19.58 -15.08
N ALA A 486 -3.66 19.23 -13.93
CA ALA A 486 -3.11 17.89 -13.70
C ALA A 486 -4.22 16.85 -13.51
N ASP A 487 -3.92 15.57 -13.79
CA ASP A 487 -4.87 14.50 -13.46
C ASP A 487 -4.93 14.34 -11.94
N VAL A 488 -6.06 14.72 -11.34
CA VAL A 488 -6.33 14.60 -9.90
C VAL A 488 -6.93 13.23 -9.58
N HIS A 489 -6.45 12.61 -8.50
CA HIS A 489 -6.94 11.33 -8.00
C HIS A 489 -7.31 11.38 -6.52
N LEU A 490 -8.27 10.54 -6.13
CA LEU A 490 -8.76 10.35 -4.76
C LEU A 490 -8.74 8.86 -4.40
N LYS A 491 -8.29 8.51 -3.20
CA LYS A 491 -8.46 7.19 -2.60
C LYS A 491 -9.11 7.35 -1.23
N ILE A 492 -10.15 6.57 -0.95
CA ILE A 492 -10.92 6.65 0.29
C ILE A 492 -10.67 5.39 1.09
N PHE A 493 -10.33 5.54 2.37
CA PHE A 493 -10.09 4.43 3.28
C PHE A 493 -11.19 4.34 4.33
N GLY A 494 -11.74 3.15 4.51
CA GLY A 494 -12.88 2.91 5.37
C GLY A 494 -12.71 1.65 6.22
N GLU A 495 -13.49 1.57 7.30
CA GLU A 495 -13.45 0.44 8.24
C GLU A 495 -13.73 -0.92 7.57
N ASN A 496 -14.57 -0.95 6.53
CA ASN A 496 -14.96 -2.18 5.84
C ASN A 496 -14.17 -2.43 4.55
N GLY A 497 -13.23 -1.54 4.22
CA GLY A 497 -12.45 -1.62 3.00
C GLY A 497 -12.13 -0.24 2.43
N ASP A 498 -11.30 -0.24 1.41
CA ASP A 498 -10.77 0.96 0.77
C ASP A 498 -11.09 0.95 -0.72
N THR A 499 -11.15 2.12 -1.33
CA THR A 499 -11.19 2.25 -2.79
C THR A 499 -9.79 2.08 -3.36
N ASP A 500 -9.67 1.86 -4.67
CA ASP A 500 -8.42 2.16 -5.38
C ASP A 500 -8.24 3.68 -5.56
N LYS A 501 -7.14 4.10 -6.23
CA LYS A 501 -7.01 5.48 -6.71
C LYS A 501 -8.03 5.76 -7.81
N ILE A 502 -9.05 6.52 -7.46
CA ILE A 502 -10.12 7.00 -8.34
C ILE A 502 -9.63 8.23 -9.09
N GLN A 503 -9.70 8.21 -10.42
CA GLN A 503 -9.34 9.36 -11.25
C GLN A 503 -10.55 10.30 -11.39
N LEU A 504 -10.39 11.57 -11.07
CA LEU A 504 -11.46 12.57 -11.06
C LEU A 504 -11.68 13.18 -12.45
N ARG A 505 -11.98 12.32 -13.43
CA ARG A 505 -12.01 12.68 -14.86
C ARG A 505 -13.27 13.45 -15.26
N THR A 506 -14.42 13.05 -14.73
CA THR A 506 -15.73 13.57 -15.13
C THR A 506 -16.42 14.17 -13.92
N ALA A 507 -16.53 15.51 -13.90
CA ALA A 507 -17.31 16.19 -12.89
C ALA A 507 -18.75 16.32 -13.37
N ASN A 508 -19.70 16.21 -12.43
CA ASN A 508 -21.12 16.31 -12.71
C ASN A 508 -21.54 17.72 -13.16
N ASN A 509 -20.76 18.74 -12.83
CA ASN A 509 -21.12 20.15 -12.99
C ASN A 509 -20.26 20.93 -13.99
N THR A 510 -19.20 20.33 -14.56
CA THR A 510 -18.30 21.05 -15.46
C THR A 510 -17.42 20.13 -16.31
N SER A 511 -17.03 20.60 -17.49
CA SER A 511 -15.98 19.98 -18.30
C SER A 511 -14.58 20.35 -17.82
N ASN A 512 -14.37 21.62 -17.45
CA ASN A 512 -13.11 22.14 -16.94
C ASN A 512 -13.13 22.23 -15.40
N LYS A 513 -12.25 21.46 -14.74
CA LYS A 513 -12.32 21.13 -13.30
C LYS A 513 -11.16 21.80 -12.56
N PHE A 514 -11.27 21.91 -11.24
CA PHE A 514 -10.19 22.35 -10.34
C PHE A 514 -9.65 23.75 -10.62
N GLU A 515 -10.52 24.66 -11.09
CA GLU A 515 -10.18 26.06 -11.31
C GLU A 515 -10.14 26.85 -9.99
N GLN A 516 -9.40 27.97 -9.99
CA GLN A 516 -9.31 28.87 -8.84
C GLN A 516 -10.72 29.21 -8.29
N GLY A 517 -10.91 28.99 -6.99
CA GLY A 517 -12.15 29.27 -6.28
C GLY A 517 -13.33 28.34 -6.64
N ARG A 518 -13.13 27.30 -7.44
CA ARG A 518 -14.23 26.42 -7.91
C ARG A 518 -14.55 25.30 -6.92
N ILE A 519 -15.81 24.85 -6.95
CA ILE A 519 -16.26 23.59 -6.34
C ILE A 519 -16.65 22.62 -7.45
N ASP A 520 -15.97 21.49 -7.51
CA ASP A 520 -16.22 20.41 -8.47
C ASP A 520 -16.95 19.24 -7.78
N HIS A 521 -17.94 18.67 -8.48
CA HIS A 521 -18.82 17.64 -7.94
C HIS A 521 -18.58 16.31 -8.66
N PHE A 522 -18.40 15.24 -7.89
CA PHE A 522 -18.23 13.88 -8.40
C PHE A 522 -19.15 12.94 -7.65
N THR A 523 -19.65 11.92 -8.35
CA THR A 523 -20.47 10.86 -7.75
C THR A 523 -19.85 9.52 -8.06
N PHE A 524 -19.70 8.70 -7.03
CA PHE A 524 -19.18 7.35 -7.14
C PHE A 524 -20.06 6.34 -6.43
N GLU A 525 -20.04 5.10 -6.90
CA GLU A 525 -20.77 3.98 -6.30
C GLU A 525 -19.83 2.81 -6.06
N PHE A 526 -19.65 2.46 -4.79
CA PHE A 526 -18.78 1.38 -4.33
C PHE A 526 -19.49 0.56 -3.26
N ASP A 527 -18.87 -0.55 -2.83
CA ASP A 527 -19.28 -1.24 -1.61
C ASP A 527 -19.30 -0.25 -0.41
N ASP A 528 -20.11 -0.55 0.59
CA ASP A 528 -20.17 0.26 1.81
C ASP A 528 -18.84 0.17 2.61
N LEU A 529 -18.02 1.22 2.52
CA LEU A 529 -16.69 1.33 3.12
C LEU A 529 -16.75 1.47 4.66
N GLY A 530 -17.93 1.55 5.27
CA GLY A 530 -18.02 1.74 6.71
C GLY A 530 -17.79 3.19 7.12
N LYS A 531 -17.22 3.38 8.31
CA LYS A 531 -16.77 4.70 8.76
C LYS A 531 -15.51 5.09 8.01
N ILE A 532 -15.49 6.28 7.41
CA ILE A 532 -14.29 6.77 6.69
C ILE A 532 -13.19 7.09 7.71
N GLN A 533 -12.01 6.52 7.51
CA GLN A 533 -10.85 6.64 8.39
C GLN A 533 -9.90 7.76 7.94
N HIS A 534 -9.53 7.76 6.65
CA HIS A 534 -8.71 8.79 6.02
C HIS A 534 -8.89 8.77 4.49
N ILE A 535 -8.36 9.77 3.80
CA ILE A 535 -8.35 9.84 2.33
C ILE A 535 -6.95 10.21 1.84
N ILE A 536 -6.61 9.77 0.64
CA ILE A 536 -5.46 10.26 -0.10
C ILE A 536 -5.95 11.06 -1.30
N ILE A 537 -5.59 12.33 -1.38
CA ILE A 537 -5.86 13.21 -2.53
C ILE A 537 -4.53 13.66 -3.13
N GLY A 538 -4.40 13.63 -4.44
CA GLY A 538 -3.21 14.13 -5.10
C GLY A 538 -3.39 14.31 -6.60
N HIS A 539 -2.30 14.66 -7.27
CA HIS A 539 -2.27 14.78 -8.72
C HIS A 539 -0.97 14.24 -9.30
N ASN A 540 -0.93 14.03 -10.62
CA ASN A 540 0.24 13.46 -11.29
C ASN A 540 1.41 14.44 -11.51
N GLY A 541 1.25 15.72 -11.14
CA GLY A 541 2.27 16.76 -11.32
C GLY A 541 2.64 17.06 -12.77
N LYS A 542 1.85 16.61 -13.75
CA LYS A 542 2.05 16.91 -15.17
C LYS A 542 1.41 18.26 -15.52
N ASN A 543 1.90 18.87 -16.60
CA ASN A 543 1.46 20.17 -17.17
C ASN A 543 2.08 21.41 -16.49
N ILE A 544 2.16 22.51 -17.26
CA ILE A 544 2.63 23.81 -16.75
C ILE A 544 1.57 24.34 -15.79
N GLY A 545 1.96 24.71 -14.57
CA GLY A 545 1.00 25.13 -13.54
C GLY A 545 0.30 23.95 -12.83
N ALA A 546 0.96 22.80 -12.71
CA ALA A 546 0.40 21.64 -12.02
C ALA A 546 0.11 21.87 -10.52
N GLY A 547 0.78 22.86 -9.91
CA GLY A 547 0.60 23.23 -8.51
C GLY A 547 -0.85 23.55 -8.19
N TRP A 548 -1.38 22.91 -7.16
CA TRP A 548 -2.79 23.00 -6.83
C TRP A 548 -2.97 23.45 -5.38
N PHE A 549 -3.68 24.56 -5.17
CA PHE A 549 -4.08 24.93 -3.82
C PHE A 549 -5.44 24.32 -3.49
N LEU A 550 -5.40 23.25 -2.70
CA LEU A 550 -6.59 22.55 -2.25
C LEU A 550 -7.07 23.17 -0.92
N ASP A 551 -8.31 23.65 -0.90
CA ASP A 551 -8.94 24.24 0.29
C ASP A 551 -9.54 23.13 1.16
N TRP A 552 -10.57 22.43 0.67
CA TRP A 552 -11.21 21.33 1.40
C TRP A 552 -11.87 20.30 0.48
N ILE A 553 -12.17 19.14 1.06
CA ILE A 553 -12.94 18.05 0.44
C ILE A 553 -14.13 17.72 1.36
N GLU A 554 -15.29 17.48 0.77
CA GLU A 554 -16.47 16.98 1.46
C GLU A 554 -16.95 15.69 0.79
N ILE A 555 -17.20 14.65 1.60
CA ILE A 555 -17.74 13.36 1.14
C ILE A 555 -19.08 13.15 1.84
N ASP A 556 -20.16 13.25 1.07
CA ASP A 556 -21.53 13.01 1.54
C ASP A 556 -21.94 11.58 1.22
N ILE A 557 -22.39 10.85 2.23
CA ILE A 557 -22.82 9.44 2.14
C ILE A 557 -24.29 9.39 2.55
N PRO A 558 -25.23 9.57 1.60
CA PRO A 558 -26.63 9.78 1.93
C PRO A 558 -27.27 8.58 2.64
N MET A 559 -26.91 7.35 2.29
CA MET A 559 -27.43 6.11 2.92
C MET A 559 -27.05 5.99 4.39
N ARG A 560 -25.89 6.52 4.78
CA ARG A 560 -25.43 6.56 6.18
C ARG A 560 -25.94 7.80 6.91
N GLY A 561 -26.28 8.85 6.18
CA GLY A 561 -26.61 10.16 6.74
C GLY A 561 -25.36 10.77 7.35
N GLU A 562 -24.23 10.73 6.64
CA GLU A 562 -22.93 11.20 7.13
C GLU A 562 -22.27 12.07 6.08
N LEU A 563 -21.80 13.25 6.50
CA LEU A 563 -20.98 14.16 5.70
C LEU A 563 -19.62 14.30 6.38
N TYR A 564 -18.58 13.80 5.73
CA TYR A 564 -17.19 13.93 6.18
C TYR A 564 -16.57 15.16 5.54
N ARG A 565 -15.88 15.98 6.35
CA ARG A 565 -15.14 17.16 5.87
C ARG A 565 -13.66 17.00 6.15
N PHE A 566 -12.84 17.32 5.15
CA PHE A 566 -11.39 17.26 5.21
C PHE A 566 -10.84 18.64 4.85
N VAL A 567 -10.23 19.31 5.82
CA VAL A 567 -9.61 20.62 5.62
C VAL A 567 -8.16 20.43 5.20
N CYS A 568 -7.75 21.11 4.13
CA CYS A 568 -6.40 21.04 3.58
C CYS A 568 -5.69 22.41 3.71
N ASN A 569 -6.22 23.45 3.06
CA ASN A 569 -5.69 24.81 3.04
C ASN A 569 -4.21 24.93 2.72
N ARG A 570 -3.74 24.22 1.67
CA ARG A 570 -2.33 24.22 1.30
C ARG A 570 -2.08 23.89 -0.16
N TRP A 571 -0.87 24.25 -0.60
CA TRP A 571 -0.33 23.85 -1.90
C TRP A 571 0.05 22.37 -1.93
N LEU A 572 -0.38 21.72 -3.00
CA LEU A 572 0.11 20.45 -3.51
C LEU A 572 0.96 20.78 -4.74
N ASP A 573 2.25 21.02 -4.51
CA ASP A 573 3.21 21.45 -5.52
C ASP A 573 4.63 21.03 -5.10
N LYS A 574 5.53 20.82 -6.07
CA LYS A 574 6.93 20.43 -5.77
C LYS A 574 7.82 21.58 -5.32
N SER A 575 7.45 22.81 -5.67
CA SER A 575 8.19 24.05 -5.41
C SER A 575 7.54 24.93 -4.33
N GLU A 576 6.30 24.63 -3.94
CA GLU A 576 5.57 25.33 -2.88
C GLU A 576 5.11 24.37 -1.76
N GLY A 577 4.65 24.93 -0.63
CA GLY A 577 4.18 24.13 0.50
C GLY A 577 5.29 23.27 1.12
N ASP A 578 5.05 21.97 1.27
CA ASP A 578 6.04 20.99 1.76
C ASP A 578 6.74 20.22 0.62
N GLY A 579 6.55 20.63 -0.63
CA GLY A 579 7.11 19.97 -1.82
C GLY A 579 6.37 18.70 -2.26
N LYS A 580 5.22 18.36 -1.65
CA LYS A 580 4.42 17.17 -2.02
C LYS A 580 3.24 17.54 -2.91
N ILE A 581 2.89 16.58 -3.77
CA ILE A 581 1.74 16.64 -4.71
C ILE A 581 0.60 15.69 -4.32
N GLU A 582 0.72 15.03 -3.17
CA GLU A 582 -0.24 14.08 -2.62
C GLU A 582 -0.30 14.26 -1.10
N LEU A 583 -1.51 14.13 -0.54
CA LEU A 583 -1.79 14.35 0.86
C LEU A 583 -2.69 13.24 1.42
N ASP A 584 -2.34 12.77 2.61
CA ASP A 584 -3.12 11.85 3.43
C ASP A 584 -3.83 12.66 4.52
N LEU A 585 -5.17 12.64 4.50
CA LEU A 585 -6.04 13.48 5.33
C LEU A 585 -6.98 12.61 6.16
N THR A 586 -7.01 12.85 7.47
CA THR A 586 -8.06 12.35 8.35
C THR A 586 -9.24 13.33 8.39
N PRO A 587 -10.48 12.86 8.64
CA PRO A 587 -11.64 13.75 8.73
C PRO A 587 -11.45 14.82 9.80
N SER A 588 -11.64 16.08 9.44
CA SER A 588 -11.66 17.20 10.39
C SER A 588 -12.97 17.22 11.17
N ASP A 589 -14.09 16.96 10.50
CA ASP A 589 -15.42 16.89 11.09
C ASP A 589 -16.28 15.81 10.43
N VAL A 590 -17.23 15.24 11.19
CA VAL A 590 -18.25 14.31 10.69
C VAL A 590 -19.64 14.81 11.10
N ILE A 591 -20.42 15.26 10.14
CA ILE A 591 -21.76 15.82 10.34
C ILE A 591 -22.82 14.76 10.06
N LYS A 592 -23.72 14.51 11.02
CA LYS A 592 -24.87 13.61 10.82
C LYS A 592 -25.98 14.32 10.07
N LYS A 593 -26.46 13.71 8.98
CA LYS A 593 -27.58 14.13 8.14
C LYS A 593 -28.72 13.10 8.21
N THR A 594 -29.88 13.50 7.71
CA THR A 594 -30.99 12.57 7.47
C THR A 594 -30.57 11.52 6.44
N ARG A 595 -30.83 10.25 6.74
CA ARG A 595 -30.55 9.15 5.81
C ARG A 595 -31.46 9.22 4.59
N VAL A 596 -30.86 9.01 3.44
CA VAL A 596 -31.51 8.92 2.13
C VAL A 596 -31.31 7.51 1.61
N MET A 597 -32.41 6.80 1.36
CA MET A 597 -32.37 5.45 0.81
C MET A 597 -32.53 5.51 -0.71
N PRO A 598 -31.70 4.79 -1.49
CA PRO A 598 -31.93 4.60 -2.91
C PRO A 598 -33.13 3.67 -3.11
N TYR A 599 -33.87 3.92 -4.18
CA TYR A 599 -34.93 3.03 -4.65
C TYR A 599 -34.67 2.71 -6.13
N GLU A 600 -34.84 1.43 -6.49
CA GLU A 600 -34.91 0.97 -7.86
C GLU A 600 -36.39 0.82 -8.25
N VAL A 601 -36.78 1.39 -9.39
CA VAL A 601 -38.11 1.25 -9.96
C VAL A 601 -38.00 0.60 -11.32
N THR A 602 -38.55 -0.60 -11.45
CA THR A 602 -38.65 -1.32 -12.72
C THR A 602 -40.04 -1.15 -13.30
N VAL A 603 -40.10 -0.59 -14.50
CA VAL A 603 -41.34 -0.37 -15.26
C VAL A 603 -41.42 -1.42 -16.38
N PHE A 604 -42.59 -2.05 -16.49
CA PHE A 604 -42.89 -3.02 -17.54
C PHE A 604 -43.94 -2.45 -18.47
N THR A 605 -43.56 -2.19 -19.72
CA THR A 605 -44.49 -1.70 -20.73
C THR A 605 -45.13 -2.87 -21.47
N GLY A 606 -46.46 -2.91 -21.49
CA GLY A 606 -47.21 -4.06 -22.02
C GLY A 606 -47.02 -4.29 -23.52
N ASP A 607 -47.30 -5.51 -24.00
CA ASP A 607 -47.16 -5.91 -25.41
C ASP A 607 -48.45 -5.68 -26.25
N LYS A 608 -49.32 -4.74 -25.83
CA LYS A 608 -50.51 -4.38 -26.63
C LYS A 608 -50.12 -3.41 -27.76
N SER A 609 -50.85 -3.46 -28.87
CA SER A 609 -50.68 -2.49 -29.96
C SER A 609 -50.87 -1.07 -29.43
N GLY A 610 -49.89 -0.19 -29.67
CA GLY A 610 -49.90 1.20 -29.19
C GLY A 610 -49.65 1.40 -27.70
N ALA A 611 -49.06 0.43 -26.99
CA ALA A 611 -48.84 0.51 -25.55
C ALA A 611 -47.68 1.39 -25.09
N GLY A 612 -46.83 1.88 -26.01
CA GLY A 612 -45.72 2.78 -25.67
C GLY A 612 -46.13 4.24 -25.50
N THR A 613 -45.25 5.09 -24.97
CA THR A 613 -45.52 6.52 -24.79
C THR A 613 -44.27 7.39 -24.81
N ASP A 614 -44.38 8.58 -25.43
CA ASP A 614 -43.34 9.61 -25.45
C ASP A 614 -43.58 10.71 -24.37
N ALA A 615 -44.59 10.54 -23.52
CA ALA A 615 -44.93 11.51 -22.49
C ALA A 615 -43.98 11.42 -21.28
N ASP A 616 -43.81 12.52 -20.55
CA ASP A 616 -43.08 12.53 -19.28
C ASP A 616 -43.83 11.67 -18.23
N VAL A 617 -43.30 10.48 -17.94
CA VAL A 617 -43.82 9.58 -16.90
C VAL A 617 -43.26 9.99 -15.55
N PHE A 618 -44.09 10.03 -14.50
CA PHE A 618 -43.67 10.37 -13.14
C PHE A 618 -44.19 9.37 -12.10
N ILE A 619 -43.49 9.28 -10.97
CA ILE A 619 -43.83 8.44 -9.82
C ILE A 619 -43.78 9.25 -8.52
N GLN A 620 -44.72 8.99 -7.61
CA GLN A 620 -44.67 9.47 -6.23
C GLN A 620 -44.92 8.30 -5.29
N MET A 621 -43.99 8.05 -4.38
CA MET A 621 -44.07 6.92 -3.45
C MET A 621 -44.59 7.38 -2.09
N TYR A 622 -45.46 6.56 -1.49
CA TYR A 622 -46.09 6.80 -0.20
C TYR A 622 -45.71 5.68 0.77
N GLY A 623 -45.29 6.04 1.99
CA GLY A 623 -44.92 5.10 3.04
C GLY A 623 -45.31 5.59 4.44
N LEU A 624 -45.06 4.76 5.45
CA LEU A 624 -45.43 5.06 6.85
C LEU A 624 -44.74 6.34 7.40
N ASN A 625 -43.60 6.72 6.81
CA ASN A 625 -42.83 7.89 7.21
C ASN A 625 -43.08 9.12 6.31
N GLY A 626 -44.13 9.10 5.48
CA GLY A 626 -44.51 10.21 4.59
C GLY A 626 -44.48 9.82 3.10
N LYS A 627 -44.33 10.81 2.23
CA LYS A 627 -44.30 10.62 0.77
C LYS A 627 -43.06 11.25 0.14
N THR A 628 -42.68 10.79 -1.05
CA THR A 628 -41.67 11.47 -1.88
C THR A 628 -42.28 12.65 -2.61
N GLU A 629 -41.44 13.48 -3.24
CA GLU A 629 -41.88 14.38 -4.30
C GLU A 629 -42.30 13.60 -5.55
N GLU A 630 -42.89 14.27 -6.53
CA GLU A 630 -43.11 13.68 -7.86
C GLU A 630 -41.78 13.59 -8.60
N ILE A 631 -41.34 12.37 -8.88
CA ILE A 631 -40.08 12.06 -9.54
C ILE A 631 -40.39 11.72 -10.99
N ILE A 632 -39.86 12.50 -11.94
CA ILE A 632 -40.00 12.20 -13.36
C ILE A 632 -39.02 11.08 -13.73
N LEU A 633 -39.51 10.01 -14.34
CA LEU A 633 -38.74 8.86 -14.80
C LEU A 633 -38.16 9.17 -16.19
N LYS A 634 -36.92 9.67 -16.22
CA LYS A 634 -36.19 10.01 -17.46
C LYS A 634 -34.95 9.14 -17.64
N ASN A 635 -34.70 8.70 -18.86
CA ASN A 635 -33.46 8.02 -19.28
C ASN A 635 -32.88 8.73 -20.52
N LYS A 636 -31.61 8.46 -20.85
CA LYS A 636 -30.90 9.02 -22.02
C LYS A 636 -31.36 8.44 -23.37
N SER A 637 -32.27 7.46 -23.37
CA SER A 637 -32.82 6.80 -24.55
C SER A 637 -34.33 6.96 -24.63
N ASP A 638 -34.88 6.70 -25.82
CA ASP A 638 -36.31 6.48 -26.02
C ASP A 638 -36.79 5.37 -25.07
N SER A 639 -37.76 5.67 -24.21
CA SER A 639 -38.14 4.87 -23.04
C SER A 639 -39.64 4.64 -23.01
N PHE A 640 -40.09 3.58 -22.34
CA PHE A 640 -41.50 3.18 -22.28
C PHE A 640 -42.03 2.65 -23.61
N GLU A 641 -41.20 1.85 -24.29
CA GLU A 641 -41.55 1.23 -25.58
C GLU A 641 -42.39 -0.03 -25.43
N ARG A 642 -43.14 -0.40 -26.47
CA ARG A 642 -43.92 -1.64 -26.43
C ARG A 642 -43.02 -2.84 -26.11
N LYS A 643 -43.43 -3.65 -25.11
CA LYS A 643 -42.71 -4.86 -24.66
C LYS A 643 -41.30 -4.58 -24.11
N SER A 644 -41.07 -3.38 -23.60
CA SER A 644 -39.82 -3.03 -22.94
C SER A 644 -39.88 -3.27 -21.43
N VAL A 645 -38.69 -3.31 -20.83
CA VAL A 645 -38.49 -3.27 -19.39
C VAL A 645 -37.44 -2.19 -19.13
N GLU A 646 -37.83 -1.16 -18.40
CA GLU A 646 -36.94 -0.07 -18.01
C GLU A 646 -36.69 -0.09 -16.51
N ILE A 647 -35.45 0.20 -16.11
CA ILE A 647 -35.04 0.25 -14.70
C ILE A 647 -34.54 1.67 -14.42
N PHE A 648 -35.12 2.31 -13.39
CA PHE A 648 -34.77 3.65 -12.95
C PHE A 648 -34.19 3.61 -11.54
N PHE A 649 -33.08 4.31 -11.31
CA PHE A 649 -32.43 4.45 -10.01
C PHE A 649 -32.56 5.89 -9.52
N PHE A 650 -32.99 6.08 -8.26
CA PHE A 650 -33.02 7.41 -7.68
C PHE A 650 -32.67 7.41 -6.18
N LEU A 651 -31.91 8.43 -5.80
CA LEU A 651 -31.63 8.82 -4.43
C LEU A 651 -32.67 9.89 -4.06
N LYS A 652 -33.40 9.70 -2.95
CA LYS A 652 -34.30 10.73 -2.44
C LYS A 652 -33.48 11.99 -2.10
N GLN A 653 -33.54 13.04 -2.93
CA GLN A 653 -32.88 14.32 -2.61
C GLN A 653 -33.41 14.93 -1.31
#